data_AF-A0A3M6WWX9-F1
#
_entry.id   AF-A0A3M6WWX9-F1
#
_cell.length_a   1.000
_cell.length_b   1.000
_cell.length_c   1.000
_cell.angle_alpha   90.00
_cell.angle_beta   90.00
_cell.angle_gamma   90.00
#
_symmetry.space_group_name_H-M   'P 1'
#
loop_
_entity.id
_entity.type
_entity.pdbx_description
1 polymer ?
#
loop_
_entity_poly.entity_id
_entity_poly.type
_entity_poly.pdbx_seq_one_letter_code
_entity_poly.pdbx_strand_id
1 'polypeptide(L)'
;MSSMNQRFRKLVGGSTRRASNQSTTSQNSSSNPSSSNLAPPNSTSTTTPAAAAAPTNGVASSAASSTGIPPPASSQPTASQAPQGPSASTTSLPSGMNPQQPLGRPPSYQYANTGTGNLGAPHPGQGRPASPLPPPPINTGGGHSYAPPHQQQMYQQPAPPSYPMQQQGYGYGAPQMGGHPAYQNRLAEVEGSNRSKAQLIVGIDFGTTFSGVAFAFATNTEAKEDIIVEWPGAGTQTKQKIPTVLYYDQHQQVVGWGPDIAEALAPTGYPKPGVQKVEWFKLQLMLSGNTYIDPINLPPLPPGKSEIDVAADYLFKLRQAMRNQLQKSLGEVFNREERNIRYFLTVPAIWNDAGKAATRAAAIQAGFLRDENDNRLTLISEPEAAAMFCAKTGLLNLKVHDAILIVDCGGGTVDLIAYEVEEESPFTVAECTAGSGDSCGSTALNRNFSNILRAKIRKMKLPDGSKTAGKVYAKCIMDFENRIKADFRNNGQKWAVDVGIEAEFPEAGIEEGYMTFTNEEILQCFEPVVNRILELVRNQIIAIQAQNRMLQNVLVVGGFGASEYLFQQIKLHVPPQFQNKVVRPMDSVAAIVKGAVTAGITERVITSRVARRHYLMATLQPFKEGHHPEQYRVPSLDGRDRCKYTRQIFVQKGQRVKIGEPVKVSFFRQVAPGATLMYEDVLYACDEDVCPEYTKDPRIKEVVTLTSDLSRKNLEKDFERMDTPQGTFYRVYFDIYLTLDGSEFNAELVCQGEVMGRCSARFR
;
A
#
# COMPACT_ATOMS: atom_id res chain seq x y z
N MET A 1 -27.83 44.88 2.11
CA MET A 1 -28.40 46.24 1.92
C MET A 1 -28.21 46.60 0.45
N SER A 2 -29.07 47.37 -0.23
CA SER A 2 -30.53 47.59 -0.09
C SER A 2 -31.03 48.29 -1.38
N SER A 3 -32.33 48.25 -1.67
CA SER A 3 -33.00 48.86 -2.85
C SER A 3 -32.64 48.25 -4.24
N MET A 4 -33.48 47.73 -5.15
CA MET A 4 -34.94 47.48 -5.29
C MET A 4 -35.62 48.27 -6.44
N ASN A 5 -36.47 47.57 -7.22
CA ASN A 5 -37.56 48.09 -8.08
C ASN A 5 -37.23 48.81 -9.42
N GLN A 6 -38.05 48.73 -10.50
CA GLN A 6 -39.09 47.75 -10.90
C GLN A 6 -39.54 47.97 -12.38
N ARG A 7 -40.24 46.96 -12.97
CA ARG A 7 -41.19 47.02 -14.12
C ARG A 7 -40.66 47.23 -15.56
N PHE A 8 -41.06 46.29 -16.43
CA PHE A 8 -42.03 46.57 -17.50
C PHE A 8 -42.97 45.34 -17.69
N ARG A 9 -44.01 45.42 -18.54
CA ARG A 9 -45.16 44.48 -18.51
C ARG A 9 -45.81 44.21 -19.88
N LYS A 10 -46.21 42.95 -20.12
CA LYS A 10 -47.28 42.41 -21.01
C LYS A 10 -47.27 42.67 -22.53
N LEU A 11 -47.32 41.56 -23.28
CA LEU A 11 -48.23 41.18 -24.40
C LEU A 11 -48.15 39.62 -24.44
N VAL A 12 -49.16 38.73 -24.35
CA VAL A 12 -50.63 38.65 -24.57
C VAL A 12 -51.00 37.92 -25.87
N GLY A 13 -51.63 36.74 -25.74
CA GLY A 13 -52.20 35.90 -26.83
C GLY A 13 -51.48 34.55 -27.01
N GLY A 14 -52.11 33.36 -27.00
CA GLY A 14 -53.40 33.00 -26.39
C GLY A 14 -54.31 32.09 -27.25
N SER A 15 -54.36 30.77 -26.98
CA SER A 15 -55.51 29.93 -27.39
C SER A 15 -55.68 28.61 -26.60
N THR A 16 -56.93 28.37 -26.18
CA THR A 16 -57.70 27.12 -25.93
C THR A 16 -56.98 25.75 -25.87
N ARG A 17 -57.11 24.93 -24.79
CA ARG A 17 -58.28 24.28 -24.11
C ARG A 17 -58.73 22.92 -24.70
N ARG A 18 -58.65 21.86 -23.88
CA ARG A 18 -59.78 20.95 -23.59
C ARG A 18 -59.55 20.21 -22.26
N ALA A 19 -60.63 19.92 -21.52
CA ALA A 19 -60.62 19.21 -20.24
C ALA A 19 -62.04 18.69 -19.89
N SER A 20 -62.10 17.69 -19.01
CA SER A 20 -63.28 17.15 -18.31
C SER A 20 -62.76 16.55 -16.99
N ASN A 21 -63.19 16.99 -15.80
CA ASN A 21 -64.44 16.62 -15.11
C ASN A 21 -64.57 15.09 -14.86
N GLN A 22 -64.88 14.58 -13.67
CA GLN A 22 -65.17 15.15 -12.33
C GLN A 22 -64.85 14.03 -11.27
N SER A 23 -65.00 14.12 -9.94
CA SER A 23 -65.94 14.87 -9.07
C SER A 23 -65.34 15.27 -7.70
N THR A 24 -66.21 15.84 -6.86
CA THR A 24 -66.15 16.15 -5.41
C THR A 24 -66.32 14.91 -4.50
N THR A 25 -66.29 14.92 -3.14
CA THR A 25 -66.44 15.95 -2.05
C THR A 25 -65.73 15.37 -0.77
N SER A 26 -65.61 15.93 0.46
CA SER A 26 -66.11 17.15 1.15
C SER A 26 -65.34 17.44 2.48
N GLN A 27 -65.05 18.73 2.73
CA GLN A 27 -65.14 19.50 3.99
C GLN A 27 -64.51 19.05 5.36
N ASN A 28 -63.72 20.00 5.92
CA ASN A 28 -63.75 20.56 7.31
C ASN A 28 -63.44 19.66 8.55
N SER A 29 -62.85 20.16 9.66
CA SER A 29 -62.23 21.47 9.99
C SER A 29 -61.32 21.40 11.24
N SER A 30 -60.54 22.47 11.51
CA SER A 30 -59.76 22.79 12.73
C SER A 30 -60.40 22.38 14.08
N SER A 31 -59.66 22.05 15.17
CA SER A 31 -58.69 22.94 15.86
C SER A 31 -57.76 22.26 16.91
N ASN A 32 -56.70 22.96 17.33
CA ASN A 32 -55.89 22.76 18.57
C ASN A 32 -56.65 23.31 19.83
N PRO A 33 -56.23 23.13 21.12
CA PRO A 33 -54.85 22.89 21.63
C PRO A 33 -54.67 21.96 22.88
N SER A 34 -53.44 21.98 23.44
CA SER A 34 -53.04 21.83 24.87
C SER A 34 -53.19 20.51 25.65
N SER A 35 -52.03 19.83 25.84
CA SER A 35 -51.50 19.27 27.10
C SER A 35 -52.43 18.82 28.24
N SER A 36 -52.36 17.54 28.64
CA SER A 36 -51.54 17.06 29.79
C SER A 36 -51.88 15.62 30.24
N ASN A 37 -50.86 14.90 30.73
CA ASN A 37 -50.81 13.81 31.73
C ASN A 37 -51.84 12.65 31.82
N LEU A 38 -51.32 11.56 32.42
CA LEU A 38 -51.99 10.38 33.02
C LEU A 38 -52.37 9.19 32.12
N ALA A 39 -52.46 8.04 32.77
CA ALA A 39 -52.45 6.68 32.23
C ALA A 39 -53.82 5.96 32.46
N PRO A 40 -54.01 4.69 32.03
CA PRO A 40 -55.35 4.16 31.73
C PRO A 40 -56.09 3.52 32.91
N PRO A 41 -57.42 3.30 32.77
CA PRO A 41 -58.20 2.37 33.59
C PRO A 41 -58.34 0.97 32.94
N ASN A 42 -58.52 -0.06 33.79
CA ASN A 42 -58.67 -1.48 33.41
C ASN A 42 -60.13 -1.95 33.37
N SER A 43 -60.34 -3.14 32.79
CA SER A 43 -61.35 -4.10 33.23
C SER A 43 -60.85 -5.54 32.98
N THR A 44 -61.08 -6.57 33.79
CA THR A 44 -61.57 -6.70 35.19
C THR A 44 -61.26 -8.13 35.70
N SER A 45 -61.03 -8.33 37.01
CA SER A 45 -61.28 -9.55 37.86
C SER A 45 -60.88 -10.97 37.36
N THR A 46 -60.39 -11.95 38.12
CA THR A 46 -60.03 -12.23 39.55
C THR A 46 -59.25 -13.59 39.52
N THR A 47 -58.57 -14.16 40.53
CA THR A 47 -58.67 -14.11 42.02
C THR A 47 -57.32 -14.50 42.67
N THR A 48 -57.16 -14.26 43.98
CA THR A 48 -56.00 -14.56 44.87
C THR A 48 -56.13 -15.95 45.57
N PRO A 49 -55.19 -16.47 46.43
CA PRO A 49 -54.05 -15.82 47.11
C PRO A 49 -52.69 -16.57 47.27
N ALA A 50 -51.65 -15.79 47.63
CA ALA A 50 -50.50 -15.96 48.58
C ALA A 50 -49.95 -17.37 49.01
N ALA A 51 -48.69 -17.54 49.45
CA ALA A 51 -47.63 -16.58 49.85
C ALA A 51 -46.18 -17.16 49.83
N ALA A 52 -45.20 -16.24 49.66
CA ALA A 52 -43.85 -16.20 50.29
C ALA A 52 -42.73 -17.25 50.02
N ALA A 53 -41.50 -16.74 50.19
CA ALA A 53 -40.19 -17.41 50.37
C ALA A 53 -39.40 -17.96 49.15
N ALA A 54 -38.08 -17.74 49.23
CA ALA A 54 -36.98 -18.33 48.45
C ALA A 54 -36.14 -19.22 49.43
N PRO A 55 -35.00 -19.89 49.08
CA PRO A 55 -34.14 -19.77 47.89
C PRO A 55 -33.51 -21.11 47.37
N THR A 56 -32.35 -21.00 46.69
CA THR A 56 -31.26 -22.01 46.52
C THR A 56 -31.35 -23.20 45.55
N ASN A 57 -30.29 -23.33 44.75
CA ASN A 57 -29.50 -24.51 44.32
C ASN A 57 -30.16 -25.91 44.26
N GLY A 58 -30.07 -26.61 43.12
CA GLY A 58 -30.50 -28.02 43.02
C GLY A 58 -30.23 -28.74 41.68
N VAL A 59 -29.00 -29.22 41.51
CA VAL A 59 -28.44 -30.10 40.45
C VAL A 59 -29.32 -31.32 40.02
N ALA A 60 -29.21 -31.70 38.73
CA ALA A 60 -29.39 -33.06 38.13
C ALA A 60 -30.78 -33.66 37.74
N SER A 61 -31.06 -33.60 36.41
CA SER A 61 -31.29 -34.74 35.48
C SER A 61 -32.44 -35.78 35.62
N SER A 62 -33.27 -35.81 34.56
CA SER A 62 -33.54 -36.96 33.65
C SER A 62 -34.73 -37.92 33.83
N ALA A 63 -35.21 -38.41 32.66
CA ALA A 63 -36.16 -39.51 32.39
C ALA A 63 -37.63 -39.28 32.85
N ALA A 64 -38.67 -39.87 32.24
CA ALA A 64 -38.80 -40.79 31.09
C ALA A 64 -40.02 -40.32 30.20
N SER A 65 -40.61 -41.01 29.19
CA SER A 65 -40.51 -42.40 28.70
C SER A 65 -40.91 -42.51 27.21
N SER A 66 -40.26 -43.46 26.51
CA SER A 66 -40.76 -44.51 25.56
C SER A 66 -42.14 -44.40 24.86
N THR A 67 -42.43 -45.02 23.71
CA THR A 67 -42.08 -46.36 23.13
C THR A 67 -42.07 -46.34 21.58
N GLY A 68 -41.60 -47.34 20.79
CA GLY A 68 -40.73 -48.51 21.07
C GLY A 68 -40.98 -49.73 20.14
N ILE A 69 -39.90 -50.50 19.84
CA ILE A 69 -39.86 -52.00 19.71
C ILE A 69 -40.43 -52.66 18.39
N PRO A 70 -39.91 -53.83 17.88
CA PRO A 70 -38.64 -54.56 18.13
C PRO A 70 -37.93 -55.16 16.83
N PRO A 71 -37.30 -56.38 16.76
CA PRO A 71 -35.87 -56.55 16.40
C PRO A 71 -35.66 -57.64 15.28
N PRO A 72 -34.55 -58.45 15.11
CA PRO A 72 -33.24 -58.65 15.79
C PRO A 72 -32.01 -58.46 14.83
N ALA A 73 -30.75 -58.91 15.02
CA ALA A 73 -30.10 -59.85 15.96
C ALA A 73 -28.64 -59.44 16.34
N SER A 74 -27.69 -60.39 16.50
CA SER A 74 -26.40 -60.18 17.22
C SER A 74 -25.22 -61.07 16.75
N SER A 75 -23.99 -60.70 17.14
CA SER A 75 -22.83 -61.61 17.43
C SER A 75 -21.65 -60.83 18.04
N GLN A 76 -20.62 -61.52 18.57
CA GLN A 76 -19.56 -61.00 19.47
C GLN A 76 -18.11 -61.33 19.01
N PRO A 77 -17.06 -60.72 19.63
CA PRO A 77 -15.65 -60.82 19.18
C PRO A 77 -14.74 -61.74 20.03
N THR A 78 -13.52 -62.02 19.55
CA THR A 78 -12.40 -62.63 20.30
C THR A 78 -11.02 -62.14 19.80
N ALA A 79 -9.95 -62.46 20.54
CA ALA A 79 -8.53 -62.13 20.27
C ALA A 79 -7.64 -63.25 20.89
N SER A 80 -6.30 -63.28 20.85
CA SER A 80 -5.22 -62.35 20.41
C SER A 80 -3.91 -63.15 20.22
N GLN A 81 -2.84 -62.60 19.59
CA GLN A 81 -1.43 -62.93 19.89
C GLN A 81 -0.39 -62.07 19.11
N ALA A 82 0.86 -62.07 19.61
CA ALA A 82 2.11 -61.52 19.05
C ALA A 82 3.30 -62.36 19.62
N PRO A 83 4.61 -62.07 19.44
CA PRO A 83 5.31 -61.09 18.58
C PRO A 83 6.50 -61.70 17.77
N GLN A 84 7.24 -60.90 16.97
CA GLN A 84 8.67 -61.20 16.61
C GLN A 84 9.45 -60.04 15.93
N GLY A 85 10.79 -60.15 15.96
CA GLY A 85 11.85 -59.32 15.31
C GLY A 85 13.24 -59.84 15.78
N PRO A 86 14.41 -59.19 15.50
CA PRO A 86 14.71 -58.06 14.61
C PRO A 86 16.05 -58.14 13.79
N SER A 87 16.31 -57.14 12.91
CA SER A 87 17.63 -56.54 12.53
C SER A 87 18.70 -57.22 11.60
N ALA A 88 19.49 -56.34 10.93
CA ALA A 88 20.81 -56.49 10.25
C ALA A 88 20.89 -57.12 8.81
N SER A 89 21.79 -56.74 7.85
CA SER A 89 22.74 -55.60 7.68
C SER A 89 23.46 -55.53 6.29
N THR A 90 23.85 -54.31 5.81
CA THR A 90 24.88 -53.96 4.76
C THR A 90 24.68 -54.46 3.28
N THR A 91 25.43 -54.11 2.18
CA THR A 91 26.77 -53.49 1.94
C THR A 91 26.97 -52.85 0.51
N SER A 92 27.80 -51.79 0.39
CA SER A 92 28.72 -51.32 -0.72
C SER A 92 28.41 -51.30 -2.26
N LEU A 93 28.48 -50.08 -2.87
CA LEU A 93 29.31 -49.54 -4.00
C LEU A 93 29.65 -50.37 -5.29
N PRO A 94 29.78 -49.76 -6.51
CA PRO A 94 30.84 -48.77 -6.86
C PRO A 94 30.42 -47.56 -7.75
N SER A 95 31.41 -46.75 -8.19
CA SER A 95 31.28 -45.36 -8.71
C SER A 95 31.53 -45.18 -10.22
N GLY A 96 31.03 -44.09 -10.83
CA GLY A 96 31.52 -43.64 -12.16
C GLY A 96 30.84 -42.41 -12.80
N MET A 97 31.62 -41.34 -13.02
CA MET A 97 31.44 -40.22 -13.98
C MET A 97 30.25 -39.23 -13.89
N ASN A 98 30.58 -37.98 -14.23
CA ASN A 98 29.71 -36.80 -14.47
C ASN A 98 30.28 -36.12 -15.74
N PRO A 99 29.48 -35.61 -16.70
CA PRO A 99 29.32 -34.15 -16.75
C PRO A 99 27.96 -33.62 -17.31
N GLN A 100 27.65 -32.37 -16.95
CA GLN A 100 26.91 -31.35 -17.75
C GLN A 100 25.57 -31.73 -18.44
N GLN A 101 24.44 -31.28 -17.88
CA GLN A 101 23.71 -30.05 -18.32
C GLN A 101 22.38 -29.86 -17.53
N PRO A 102 21.87 -28.61 -17.39
CA PRO A 102 20.60 -28.36 -16.70
C PRO A 102 19.37 -28.65 -17.59
N LEU A 103 18.29 -29.16 -16.98
CA LEU A 103 17.03 -29.45 -17.68
C LEU A 103 16.25 -28.19 -18.06
N GLY A 104 15.52 -28.28 -19.18
CA GLY A 104 14.97 -27.12 -19.90
C GLY A 104 13.66 -26.54 -19.36
N ARG A 105 13.46 -25.25 -19.67
CA ARG A 105 12.20 -24.50 -19.52
C ARG A 105 11.24 -24.87 -20.67
N PRO A 106 9.90 -24.96 -20.46
CA PRO A 106 8.96 -25.23 -21.53
C PRO A 106 8.95 -24.11 -22.60
N PRO A 107 8.68 -24.43 -23.88
CA PRO A 107 8.87 -23.50 -25.00
C PRO A 107 7.71 -22.52 -25.18
N SER A 108 8.04 -21.30 -25.62
CA SER A 108 7.08 -20.33 -26.13
C SER A 108 6.83 -20.52 -27.63
N TYR A 109 5.57 -20.41 -28.05
CA TYR A 109 5.18 -20.53 -29.46
C TYR A 109 5.78 -19.41 -30.32
N GLN A 110 6.44 -19.78 -31.42
CA GLN A 110 6.79 -18.86 -32.50
C GLN A 110 5.87 -19.10 -33.71
N TYR A 111 5.34 -18.02 -34.28
CA TYR A 111 4.62 -18.08 -35.55
C TYR A 111 5.62 -18.01 -36.72
N ALA A 112 5.44 -18.86 -37.72
CA ALA A 112 6.23 -18.82 -38.95
C ALA A 112 5.81 -17.60 -39.81
N ASN A 113 6.77 -17.04 -40.54
CA ASN A 113 6.50 -16.09 -41.62
C ASN A 113 7.31 -16.51 -42.86
N THR A 114 6.61 -16.75 -43.97
CA THR A 114 7.19 -17.18 -45.25
C THR A 114 6.83 -16.16 -46.33
N GLY A 115 7.83 -15.64 -47.05
CA GLY A 115 7.63 -14.64 -48.10
C GLY A 115 8.93 -14.05 -48.61
N THR A 116 9.53 -14.69 -49.62
CA THR A 116 10.74 -14.19 -50.29
C THR A 116 10.38 -13.17 -51.38
N GLY A 117 11.14 -12.08 -51.44
CA GLY A 117 11.14 -11.11 -52.53
C GLY A 117 12.54 -10.51 -52.65
N ASN A 118 13.12 -10.52 -53.85
CA ASN A 118 14.53 -10.18 -54.09
C ASN A 118 14.63 -8.91 -55.00
N LEU A 119 15.87 -8.50 -55.33
CA LEU A 119 16.28 -7.26 -56.02
C LEU A 119 16.37 -6.04 -55.06
N GLY A 120 17.46 -5.27 -55.03
CA GLY A 120 18.77 -5.40 -55.66
C GLY A 120 19.69 -4.23 -55.27
N ALA A 121 21.01 -4.45 -55.18
CA ALA A 121 22.00 -3.44 -54.77
C ALA A 121 22.80 -2.86 -55.95
N PRO A 122 23.48 -1.71 -55.76
CA PRO A 122 24.94 -1.77 -55.76
C PRO A 122 25.66 -0.91 -54.69
N HIS A 123 26.95 -1.20 -54.48
CA HIS A 123 27.90 -0.53 -53.57
C HIS A 123 28.74 0.53 -54.34
N PRO A 124 29.49 1.47 -53.69
CA PRO A 124 30.74 1.23 -52.92
C PRO A 124 30.64 1.72 -51.44
N GLY A 125 31.63 1.66 -50.53
CA GLY A 125 33.10 1.51 -50.59
C GLY A 125 33.78 2.87 -50.33
N GLN A 126 34.76 3.09 -49.44
CA GLN A 126 35.57 2.25 -48.53
C GLN A 126 35.98 3.06 -47.27
N GLY A 127 36.63 2.45 -46.25
CA GLY A 127 37.55 3.21 -45.35
C GLY A 127 37.43 3.02 -43.82
N ARG A 128 38.60 2.96 -43.15
CA ARG A 128 38.89 2.95 -41.69
C ARG A 128 40.16 3.81 -41.49
N PRO A 129 40.64 4.12 -40.26
CA PRO A 129 39.99 4.27 -38.95
C PRO A 129 40.42 5.61 -38.24
N ALA A 130 40.03 5.80 -36.95
CA ALA A 130 40.86 6.34 -35.82
C ALA A 130 40.04 7.16 -34.79
N SER A 131 40.49 7.13 -33.53
CA SER A 131 39.99 7.97 -32.43
C SER A 131 40.82 9.25 -32.27
N PRO A 132 40.30 10.27 -31.57
CA PRO A 132 41.10 10.85 -30.46
C PRO A 132 40.30 11.11 -29.16
N LEU A 133 40.98 11.74 -28.20
CA LEU A 133 40.68 11.86 -26.76
C LEU A 133 39.96 13.19 -26.37
N PRO A 134 39.57 13.44 -25.09
CA PRO A 134 38.50 14.37 -24.72
C PRO A 134 38.93 15.86 -24.55
N PRO A 135 37.98 16.80 -24.43
CA PRO A 135 38.26 18.24 -24.26
C PRO A 135 38.81 18.62 -22.86
N PRO A 136 39.56 19.74 -22.76
CA PRO A 136 40.13 20.25 -21.51
C PRO A 136 39.16 21.14 -20.70
N PRO A 137 39.46 21.41 -19.41
CA PRO A 137 38.66 22.30 -18.55
C PRO A 137 39.01 23.78 -18.73
N ILE A 138 38.08 24.68 -18.34
CA ILE A 138 38.29 26.13 -18.24
C ILE A 138 37.91 26.59 -16.83
N ASN A 139 38.69 27.53 -16.27
CA ASN A 139 38.52 28.09 -14.93
C ASN A 139 38.14 29.59 -14.98
N THR A 140 37.77 30.15 -13.82
CA THR A 140 37.23 31.51 -13.58
C THR A 140 38.09 32.68 -14.07
N GLY A 141 37.47 33.85 -14.33
CA GLY A 141 38.21 35.07 -14.75
C GLY A 141 37.42 36.35 -15.08
N GLY A 142 36.57 36.84 -14.17
CA GLY A 142 36.04 38.21 -13.98
C GLY A 142 35.96 39.31 -15.08
N GLY A 143 34.84 40.08 -15.03
CA GLY A 143 34.94 41.57 -14.99
C GLY A 143 34.21 42.43 -16.04
N HIS A 144 33.18 43.18 -15.58
CA HIS A 144 32.78 44.54 -16.03
C HIS A 144 32.20 44.74 -17.46
N SER A 145 31.31 45.71 -17.74
CA SER A 145 30.49 46.64 -16.93
C SER A 145 29.42 47.35 -17.79
N TYR A 146 28.57 48.17 -17.14
CA TYR A 146 27.67 49.23 -17.67
C TYR A 146 26.22 48.91 -18.07
N ALA A 147 25.30 49.48 -17.28
CA ALA A 147 23.96 49.93 -17.67
C ALA A 147 23.63 51.24 -16.91
N PRO A 148 23.00 52.25 -17.55
CA PRO A 148 22.55 53.48 -16.85
C PRO A 148 21.07 53.89 -17.20
N PRO A 149 20.44 54.89 -16.54
CA PRO A 149 20.25 55.07 -15.09
C PRO A 149 18.84 55.61 -14.67
N HIS A 150 18.66 55.93 -13.36
CA HIS A 150 17.58 56.73 -12.70
C HIS A 150 16.18 56.10 -12.40
N GLN A 151 15.48 56.42 -11.28
CA GLN A 151 15.91 56.98 -9.96
C GLN A 151 14.86 56.79 -8.81
N GLN A 152 15.34 56.30 -7.66
CA GLN A 152 14.92 56.46 -6.23
C GLN A 152 13.48 56.84 -5.79
N GLN A 153 13.00 56.14 -4.74
CA GLN A 153 12.70 56.78 -3.43
C GLN A 153 12.90 55.80 -2.25
N MET A 154 12.90 56.31 -1.00
CA MET A 154 13.39 55.66 0.23
C MET A 154 12.28 55.22 1.20
N TYR A 155 12.53 54.18 2.01
CA TYR A 155 12.18 54.12 3.45
C TYR A 155 13.06 53.07 4.19
N GLN A 156 13.24 53.21 5.51
CA GLN A 156 14.17 52.41 6.34
C GLN A 156 13.44 51.47 7.33
N GLN A 157 14.14 50.46 7.86
CA GLN A 157 13.68 49.57 8.94
C GLN A 157 14.55 49.71 10.22
N PRO A 158 13.97 49.52 11.43
CA PRO A 158 14.70 49.57 12.71
C PRO A 158 15.24 48.21 13.20
N ALA A 159 16.13 48.24 14.18
CA ALA A 159 16.81 47.09 14.79
C ALA A 159 16.24 46.70 16.19
N PRO A 160 16.50 45.48 16.70
CA PRO A 160 15.95 45.00 17.98
C PRO A 160 16.78 45.42 19.23
N PRO A 161 16.14 45.65 20.40
CA PRO A 161 16.81 46.02 21.68
C PRO A 161 17.08 44.82 22.62
N SER A 162 17.77 45.07 23.76
CA SER A 162 18.35 44.02 24.61
C SER A 162 18.33 44.29 26.14
N TYR A 163 17.96 43.26 26.93
CA TYR A 163 18.17 43.08 28.39
C TYR A 163 17.56 44.11 29.38
N PRO A 164 17.23 43.69 30.62
CA PRO A 164 18.20 43.78 31.73
C PRO A 164 18.23 42.55 32.68
N MET A 165 19.03 42.65 33.75
CA MET A 165 19.34 41.63 34.77
C MET A 165 18.81 42.05 36.15
N GLN A 166 18.56 41.10 37.07
CA GLN A 166 18.32 41.40 38.49
C GLN A 166 18.91 40.35 39.47
N GLN A 167 18.75 40.58 40.78
CA GLN A 167 19.79 40.33 41.79
C GLN A 167 19.53 39.16 42.77
N GLN A 168 20.53 38.86 43.61
CA GLN A 168 20.59 37.73 44.56
C GLN A 168 19.72 37.93 45.82
N GLY A 169 19.39 36.81 46.48
CA GLY A 169 18.94 36.75 47.88
C GLY A 169 19.53 35.53 48.59
N TYR A 170 19.92 35.67 49.87
CA TYR A 170 20.56 34.61 50.67
C TYR A 170 19.56 33.82 51.53
N GLY A 171 19.86 32.54 51.82
CA GLY A 171 19.19 31.73 52.82
C GLY A 171 20.10 30.60 53.33
N TYR A 172 20.21 30.43 54.65
CA TYR A 172 21.05 29.42 55.32
C TYR A 172 20.21 28.21 55.79
N GLY A 173 20.80 27.00 55.75
CA GLY A 173 20.20 25.81 56.38
C GLY A 173 21.03 24.53 56.20
N ALA A 174 21.37 23.87 57.30
CA ALA A 174 22.13 22.61 57.36
C ALA A 174 22.03 22.01 58.79
N PRO A 175 22.48 20.77 59.05
CA PRO A 175 22.29 19.53 58.28
C PRO A 175 21.71 18.38 59.16
N GLN A 176 21.38 17.22 58.59
CA GLN A 176 21.26 15.98 59.38
C GLN A 176 21.70 14.73 58.60
N MET A 177 22.11 13.69 59.31
CA MET A 177 22.77 12.48 58.78
C MET A 177 21.84 11.26 58.69
N GLY A 178 22.20 10.31 57.81
CA GLY A 178 22.13 8.88 58.13
C GLY A 178 21.23 8.01 57.23
N GLY A 179 21.85 7.14 56.43
CA GLY A 179 21.14 6.08 55.68
C GLY A 179 22.00 5.48 54.56
N HIS A 180 22.27 4.18 54.59
CA HIS A 180 23.03 3.49 53.52
C HIS A 180 22.13 3.12 52.32
N PRO A 181 22.70 2.97 51.11
CA PRO A 181 21.91 2.91 49.87
C PRO A 181 21.36 1.52 49.55
N ALA A 182 20.11 1.48 49.08
CA ALA A 182 19.58 0.37 48.30
C ALA A 182 19.70 0.71 46.79
N TYR A 183 20.19 -0.23 45.98
CA TYR A 183 20.22 -0.06 44.52
C TYR A 183 18.82 -0.27 43.93
N GLN A 184 18.19 0.81 43.48
CA GLN A 184 17.05 0.76 42.57
C GLN A 184 17.35 1.61 41.34
N ASN A 185 17.13 1.04 40.16
CA ASN A 185 17.27 1.74 38.89
C ASN A 185 16.24 2.86 38.80
N ARG A 186 16.70 4.12 38.87
CA ARG A 186 15.88 5.26 38.47
C ARG A 186 15.75 5.25 36.95
N LEU A 187 14.64 4.70 36.46
CA LEU A 187 14.04 5.17 35.21
C LEU A 187 13.89 6.70 35.32
N ALA A 188 14.26 7.43 34.27
CA ALA A 188 14.11 8.88 34.28
C ALA A 188 12.63 9.24 34.25
N GLU A 189 12.15 9.93 35.28
CA GLU A 189 10.81 10.50 35.30
C GLU A 189 10.71 11.55 34.19
N VAL A 190 9.80 11.32 33.24
CA VAL A 190 9.53 12.28 32.17
C VAL A 190 8.64 13.39 32.74
N GLU A 191 9.24 14.54 33.05
CA GLU A 191 8.49 15.70 33.57
C GLU A 191 7.33 16.06 32.64
N GLY A 192 6.14 16.20 33.22
CA GLY A 192 4.88 16.11 32.49
C GLY A 192 4.57 17.34 31.63
N SER A 193 4.68 17.21 30.31
CA SER A 193 4.04 18.13 29.36
C SER A 193 2.54 17.83 29.25
N ASN A 194 1.79 18.09 30.33
CA ASN A 194 0.39 17.67 30.52
C ASN A 194 -0.61 18.52 29.71
N ARG A 195 -0.50 18.48 28.37
CA ARG A 195 -1.50 18.93 27.41
C ARG A 195 -2.25 17.72 26.86
N SER A 196 -3.58 17.73 27.01
CA SER A 196 -4.46 16.82 26.26
C SER A 196 -4.18 16.98 24.76
N LYS A 197 -3.70 15.90 24.11
CA LYS A 197 -3.37 15.89 22.68
C LYS A 197 -4.56 15.34 21.91
N ALA A 198 -5.60 16.16 21.81
CA ALA A 198 -6.59 16.01 20.76
C ALA A 198 -5.87 15.94 19.40
N GLN A 199 -6.19 14.93 18.58
CA GLN A 199 -5.46 14.66 17.35
C GLN A 199 -6.42 14.19 16.25
N LEU A 200 -6.34 14.85 15.09
CA LEU A 200 -7.07 14.44 13.90
C LEU A 200 -6.19 13.49 13.07
N ILE A 201 -6.63 12.24 12.97
CA ILE A 201 -5.99 11.16 12.22
C ILE A 201 -6.83 10.92 10.97
N VAL A 202 -6.20 10.78 9.81
CA VAL A 202 -6.88 10.52 8.53
C VAL A 202 -6.24 9.33 7.82
N GLY A 203 -7.01 8.27 7.65
CA GLY A 203 -6.65 7.11 6.83
C GLY A 203 -7.09 7.33 5.39
N ILE A 204 -6.18 7.16 4.43
CA ILE A 204 -6.42 7.36 3.01
C ILE A 204 -6.08 6.05 2.28
N ASP A 205 -7.10 5.40 1.74
CA ASP A 205 -6.94 4.30 0.81
C ASP A 205 -6.94 4.88 -0.59
N PHE A 206 -5.76 4.97 -1.20
CA PHE A 206 -5.57 5.43 -2.58
C PHE A 206 -5.51 4.20 -3.50
N GLY A 207 -6.59 3.42 -3.60
CA GLY A 207 -6.63 2.20 -4.42
C GLY A 207 -6.61 2.45 -5.93
N THR A 208 -6.17 1.45 -6.73
CA THR A 208 -6.00 1.57 -8.20
C THR A 208 -7.29 1.87 -8.98
N THR A 209 -8.42 1.33 -8.53
CA THR A 209 -9.74 1.48 -9.18
C THR A 209 -10.69 2.35 -8.39
N PHE A 210 -10.60 2.31 -7.06
CA PHE A 210 -11.39 3.12 -6.15
C PHE A 210 -10.55 3.56 -4.96
N SER A 211 -10.74 4.79 -4.49
CA SER A 211 -10.13 5.34 -3.28
C SER A 211 -11.18 5.65 -2.22
N GLY A 212 -10.79 5.71 -0.94
CA GLY A 212 -11.66 6.11 0.17
C GLY A 212 -10.87 6.87 1.24
N VAL A 213 -11.59 7.63 2.08
CA VAL A 213 -11.00 8.36 3.21
C VAL A 213 -11.83 8.13 4.46
N ALA A 214 -11.17 7.74 5.55
CA ALA A 214 -11.73 7.65 6.89
C ALA A 214 -10.91 8.51 7.85
N PHE A 215 -11.49 8.88 8.99
CA PHE A 215 -10.81 9.72 9.96
C PHE A 215 -11.18 9.35 11.39
N ALA A 216 -10.35 9.77 12.33
CA ALA A 216 -10.67 9.79 13.74
C ALA A 216 -10.29 11.11 14.37
N PHE A 217 -11.16 11.61 15.25
CA PHE A 217 -10.77 12.60 16.24
C PHE A 217 -10.46 11.87 17.54
N ALA A 218 -9.16 11.67 17.80
CA ALA A 218 -8.65 11.03 19.00
C ALA A 218 -8.45 12.06 20.12
N THR A 219 -8.72 11.65 21.34
CA THR A 219 -8.51 12.40 22.58
C THR A 219 -7.92 11.47 23.64
N ASN A 220 -7.51 12.00 24.80
CA ASN A 220 -6.98 11.20 25.91
C ASN A 220 -7.95 10.12 26.44
N THR A 221 -9.25 10.15 26.11
CA THR A 221 -10.28 9.25 26.67
C THR A 221 -11.15 8.54 25.63
N GLU A 222 -11.21 9.06 24.40
CA GLU A 222 -12.08 8.53 23.33
C GLU A 222 -11.46 8.83 21.96
N ALA A 223 -11.58 7.88 21.02
CA ALA A 223 -11.31 8.11 19.61
C ALA A 223 -12.59 7.89 18.79
N LYS A 224 -13.18 8.99 18.31
CA LYS A 224 -14.37 8.94 17.45
C LYS A 224 -13.95 8.77 15.99
N GLU A 225 -14.15 7.56 15.47
CA GLU A 225 -13.94 7.19 14.07
C GLU A 225 -15.18 7.44 13.19
N ASP A 226 -14.95 7.82 11.94
CA ASP A 226 -15.98 7.95 10.89
C ASP A 226 -15.37 7.76 9.49
N ILE A 227 -16.20 7.62 8.46
CA ILE A 227 -15.79 7.41 7.06
C ILE A 227 -16.52 8.36 6.10
N ILE A 228 -15.79 8.98 5.18
CA ILE A 228 -16.37 9.92 4.22
C ILE A 228 -17.18 9.13 3.20
N VAL A 229 -18.51 9.27 3.27
CA VAL A 229 -19.46 8.65 2.35
C VAL A 229 -20.11 9.63 1.36
N GLU A 230 -20.10 10.92 1.65
CA GLU A 230 -20.61 11.96 0.75
C GLU A 230 -19.47 12.57 -0.08
N TRP A 231 -19.62 12.59 -1.41
CA TRP A 231 -18.59 13.08 -2.33
C TRP A 231 -19.14 14.10 -3.34
N PRO A 232 -18.34 15.09 -3.78
CA PRO A 232 -18.71 15.97 -4.90
C PRO A 232 -19.15 15.16 -6.13
N GLY A 233 -20.16 15.64 -6.85
CA GLY A 233 -20.72 14.95 -8.02
C GLY A 233 -21.59 13.72 -7.74
N ALA A 234 -21.50 13.07 -6.57
CA ALA A 234 -22.23 11.84 -6.27
C ALA A 234 -23.76 12.01 -6.07
N GLY A 235 -24.25 13.26 -6.03
CA GLY A 235 -25.67 13.57 -5.82
C GLY A 235 -26.13 13.12 -4.43
N THR A 236 -27.16 12.29 -4.39
CA THR A 236 -27.68 11.68 -3.16
C THR A 236 -27.09 10.31 -2.84
N GLN A 237 -26.14 9.80 -3.64
CA GLN A 237 -25.53 8.49 -3.41
C GLN A 237 -24.39 8.59 -2.39
N THR A 238 -24.55 7.91 -1.24
CA THR A 238 -23.48 7.71 -0.26
C THR A 238 -22.64 6.49 -0.64
N LYS A 239 -21.31 6.64 -0.67
CA LYS A 239 -20.35 5.56 -0.99
C LYS A 239 -19.06 5.73 -0.18
N GLN A 240 -18.65 4.67 0.54
CA GLN A 240 -17.39 4.62 1.30
C GLN A 240 -16.13 4.78 0.43
N LYS A 241 -16.25 4.52 -0.88
CA LYS A 241 -15.19 4.64 -1.88
C LYS A 241 -15.71 5.23 -3.19
N ILE A 242 -14.85 5.96 -3.89
CA ILE A 242 -15.11 6.63 -5.17
C ILE A 242 -14.09 6.22 -6.24
N PRO A 243 -14.41 6.30 -7.55
CA PRO A 243 -13.50 5.85 -8.61
C PRO A 243 -12.17 6.62 -8.65
N THR A 244 -11.07 5.90 -8.80
CA THR A 244 -9.72 6.46 -9.00
C THR A 244 -9.53 6.82 -10.48
N VAL A 245 -10.24 7.86 -10.91
CA VAL A 245 -10.35 8.30 -12.32
C VAL A 245 -10.23 9.82 -12.40
N LEU A 246 -9.52 10.29 -13.43
CA LEU A 246 -9.46 11.70 -13.82
C LEU A 246 -9.95 11.90 -15.26
N TYR A 247 -10.36 13.12 -15.57
CA TYR A 247 -10.69 13.58 -16.91
C TYR A 247 -9.92 14.87 -17.19
N TYR A 248 -9.08 14.86 -18.22
CA TYR A 248 -8.29 16.00 -18.66
C TYR A 248 -8.84 16.56 -19.97
N ASP A 249 -8.80 17.88 -20.15
CA ASP A 249 -9.03 18.50 -21.45
C ASP A 249 -7.76 18.55 -22.32
N GLN A 250 -7.89 19.08 -23.53
CA GLN A 250 -6.79 19.32 -24.48
C GLN A 250 -5.69 20.29 -23.96
N HIS A 251 -5.90 20.92 -22.80
CA HIS A 251 -4.97 21.83 -22.14
C HIS A 251 -4.37 21.21 -20.85
N GLN A 252 -4.56 19.91 -20.66
CA GLN A 252 -4.15 19.12 -19.49
C GLN A 252 -4.70 19.64 -18.15
N GLN A 253 -5.87 20.27 -18.17
CA GLN A 253 -6.60 20.72 -16.98
C GLN A 253 -7.63 19.67 -16.55
N VAL A 254 -7.77 19.45 -15.24
CA VAL A 254 -8.69 18.44 -14.68
C VAL A 254 -10.13 18.96 -14.68
N VAL A 255 -10.88 18.59 -15.72
CA VAL A 255 -12.31 18.90 -15.95
C VAL A 255 -13.28 17.84 -15.37
N GLY A 256 -12.75 16.84 -14.68
CA GLY A 256 -13.57 15.90 -13.91
C GLY A 256 -12.72 14.90 -13.13
N TRP A 257 -13.27 14.34 -12.05
CA TRP A 257 -12.58 13.38 -11.18
C TRP A 257 -13.59 12.50 -10.42
N GLY A 258 -13.29 11.22 -10.25
CA GLY A 258 -14.14 10.30 -9.47
C GLY A 258 -15.62 10.32 -9.93
N PRO A 259 -16.59 10.72 -9.08
CA PRO A 259 -17.99 10.91 -9.46
C PRO A 259 -18.33 12.31 -10.00
N ASP A 260 -17.42 13.28 -9.89
CA ASP A 260 -17.64 14.68 -10.28
C ASP A 260 -17.18 14.93 -11.72
N ILE A 261 -18.12 14.69 -12.64
CA ILE A 261 -17.84 14.49 -14.08
C ILE A 261 -18.76 15.30 -15.00
N ALA A 262 -19.53 16.25 -14.46
CA ALA A 262 -20.48 17.08 -15.22
C ALA A 262 -19.79 17.98 -16.27
N GLU A 263 -18.58 18.45 -15.99
CA GLU A 263 -17.78 19.22 -16.95
C GLU A 263 -17.02 18.31 -17.94
N ALA A 264 -16.75 17.05 -17.59
CA ALA A 264 -16.07 16.08 -18.44
C ALA A 264 -16.98 15.38 -19.48
N LEU A 265 -18.24 15.07 -19.13
CA LEU A 265 -19.14 14.24 -19.96
C LEU A 265 -20.17 15.04 -20.76
N ALA A 266 -20.47 14.58 -21.97
CA ALA A 266 -21.62 14.99 -22.75
C ALA A 266 -22.91 14.32 -22.21
N PRO A 267 -24.12 14.81 -22.55
CA PRO A 267 -25.40 14.23 -22.11
C PRO A 267 -25.61 12.74 -22.46
N THR A 268 -24.79 12.18 -23.35
CA THR A 268 -24.75 10.76 -23.71
C THR A 268 -24.00 9.88 -22.71
N GLY A 269 -23.38 10.45 -21.67
CA GLY A 269 -22.54 9.72 -20.71
C GLY A 269 -21.10 9.44 -21.19
N TYR A 270 -20.71 9.99 -22.34
CA TYR A 270 -19.34 9.85 -22.90
C TYR A 270 -18.53 11.14 -22.68
N PRO A 271 -17.18 11.06 -22.61
CA PRO A 271 -16.32 12.24 -22.57
C PRO A 271 -16.62 13.21 -23.73
N LYS A 272 -16.56 14.52 -23.45
CA LYS A 272 -16.69 15.55 -24.49
C LYS A 272 -15.53 15.46 -25.49
N PRO A 273 -15.68 15.93 -26.73
CA PRO A 273 -14.56 16.01 -27.67
C PRO A 273 -13.37 16.75 -27.05
N GLY A 274 -12.17 16.18 -27.17
CA GLY A 274 -10.96 16.71 -26.54
C GLY A 274 -10.77 16.36 -25.06
N VAL A 275 -11.68 15.58 -24.43
CA VAL A 275 -11.53 15.13 -23.04
C VAL A 275 -11.00 13.69 -22.97
N GLN A 276 -9.82 13.50 -22.36
CA GLN A 276 -9.19 12.21 -22.10
C GLN A 276 -9.58 11.70 -20.70
N LYS A 277 -10.24 10.54 -20.62
CA LYS A 277 -10.36 9.78 -19.36
C LYS A 277 -9.02 9.11 -19.04
N VAL A 278 -8.57 9.18 -17.79
CA VAL A 278 -7.35 8.54 -17.29
C VAL A 278 -7.69 7.71 -16.05
N GLU A 279 -7.26 6.45 -16.04
CA GLU A 279 -7.52 5.48 -14.99
C GLU A 279 -6.34 4.51 -14.80
N TRP A 280 -6.30 3.83 -13.65
CA TRP A 280 -5.28 2.85 -13.25
C TRP A 280 -3.84 3.41 -13.15
N PHE A 281 -3.67 4.74 -13.22
CA PHE A 281 -2.39 5.45 -13.14
C PHE A 281 -1.57 5.14 -11.87
N LYS A 282 -2.19 4.71 -10.76
CA LYS A 282 -1.46 4.18 -9.58
C LYS A 282 -0.47 3.07 -9.95
N LEU A 283 -0.80 2.20 -10.91
CA LEU A 283 0.10 1.12 -11.34
C LEU A 283 1.36 1.65 -12.04
N GLN A 284 1.34 2.87 -12.57
CA GLN A 284 2.51 3.47 -13.23
C GLN A 284 3.54 3.94 -12.20
N LEU A 285 3.14 4.25 -10.96
CA LEU A 285 4.06 4.54 -9.85
C LEU A 285 4.99 3.34 -9.50
N MET A 286 4.61 2.11 -9.85
CA MET A 286 5.47 0.91 -9.71
C MET A 286 6.45 0.69 -10.87
N LEU A 287 6.25 1.33 -12.03
CA LEU A 287 7.13 1.15 -13.19
C LEU A 287 8.52 1.77 -12.94
N SER A 288 8.57 2.75 -12.04
CA SER A 288 9.81 3.27 -11.46
C SER A 288 10.60 2.15 -10.78
N GLY A 289 11.60 1.61 -11.48
CA GLY A 289 12.56 0.67 -10.93
C GLY A 289 12.06 -0.75 -10.64
N ASN A 290 11.05 -1.27 -11.34
CA ASN A 290 10.63 -2.68 -11.20
C ASN A 290 10.09 -3.32 -12.49
N THR A 291 10.08 -4.66 -12.56
CA THR A 291 9.83 -5.44 -13.80
C THR A 291 8.56 -6.30 -13.77
N TYR A 292 7.73 -6.22 -12.72
CA TYR A 292 6.54 -7.08 -12.54
C TYR A 292 5.27 -6.62 -13.29
N ILE A 293 5.32 -5.48 -13.97
CA ILE A 293 4.20 -4.95 -14.77
C ILE A 293 4.70 -4.79 -16.20
N ASP A 294 3.97 -5.37 -17.15
CA ASP A 294 4.16 -5.09 -18.57
C ASP A 294 3.49 -3.74 -18.93
N PRO A 295 4.26 -2.67 -19.24
CA PRO A 295 3.73 -1.34 -19.49
C PRO A 295 2.77 -1.29 -20.69
N ILE A 296 2.86 -2.25 -21.62
CA ILE A 296 2.06 -2.34 -22.84
C ILE A 296 0.55 -2.45 -22.52
N ASN A 297 0.19 -2.83 -21.30
CA ASN A 297 -1.19 -3.07 -20.88
C ASN A 297 -1.85 -1.90 -20.13
N LEU A 298 -1.13 -0.81 -19.85
CA LEU A 298 -1.68 0.34 -19.09
C LEU A 298 -2.16 1.46 -20.03
N PRO A 299 -3.22 2.21 -19.64
CA PRO A 299 -3.64 3.40 -20.38
C PRO A 299 -2.51 4.46 -20.42
N PRO A 300 -2.29 5.12 -21.57
CA PRO A 300 -1.27 6.17 -21.66
C PRO A 300 -1.65 7.38 -20.80
N LEU A 301 -0.64 8.00 -20.19
CA LEU A 301 -0.77 9.27 -19.47
C LEU A 301 -1.12 10.43 -20.44
N PRO A 302 -1.67 11.55 -19.93
CA PRO A 302 -1.82 12.76 -20.73
C PRO A 302 -0.46 13.27 -21.24
N PRO A 303 -0.35 13.71 -22.51
CA PRO A 303 0.88 14.27 -23.06
C PRO A 303 1.52 15.37 -22.17
N GLY A 304 2.72 15.11 -21.66
CA GLY A 304 3.47 16.05 -20.82
C GLY A 304 3.23 15.96 -19.31
N LYS A 305 2.47 14.97 -18.82
CA LYS A 305 2.35 14.66 -17.38
C LYS A 305 3.04 13.32 -17.04
N SER A 306 3.73 13.29 -15.90
CA SER A 306 4.26 12.05 -15.31
C SER A 306 3.19 11.27 -14.53
N GLU A 307 3.51 10.04 -14.16
CA GLU A 307 2.72 9.22 -13.24
C GLU A 307 2.55 9.89 -11.86
N ILE A 308 3.56 10.65 -11.41
CA ILE A 308 3.51 11.43 -10.18
C ILE A 308 2.55 12.62 -10.33
N ASP A 309 2.59 13.36 -11.45
CA ASP A 309 1.67 14.48 -11.70
C ASP A 309 0.20 14.03 -11.70
N VAL A 310 -0.09 12.92 -12.38
CA VAL A 310 -1.47 12.38 -12.48
C VAL A 310 -1.95 11.85 -11.12
N ALA A 311 -1.06 11.23 -10.33
CA ALA A 311 -1.36 10.85 -8.95
C ALA A 311 -1.59 12.09 -8.06
N ALA A 312 -0.78 13.14 -8.20
CA ALA A 312 -0.89 14.39 -7.47
C ALA A 312 -2.20 15.14 -7.78
N ASP A 313 -2.59 15.24 -9.04
CA ASP A 313 -3.86 15.85 -9.47
C ASP A 313 -5.06 15.15 -8.83
N TYR A 314 -5.06 13.81 -8.78
CA TYR A 314 -6.13 13.04 -8.14
C TYR A 314 -6.12 13.22 -6.62
N LEU A 315 -4.95 13.09 -5.99
CA LEU A 315 -4.78 13.29 -4.55
C LEU A 315 -5.15 14.72 -4.13
N PHE A 316 -4.90 15.73 -4.96
CA PHE A 316 -5.30 17.12 -4.72
C PHE A 316 -6.83 17.27 -4.70
N LYS A 317 -7.55 16.71 -5.68
CA LYS A 317 -9.02 16.73 -5.71
C LYS A 317 -9.61 15.94 -4.53
N LEU A 318 -9.04 14.76 -4.21
CA LEU A 318 -9.41 13.96 -3.04
C LEU A 318 -9.23 14.75 -1.73
N ARG A 319 -8.11 15.47 -1.60
CA ARG A 319 -7.82 16.35 -0.47
C ARG A 319 -8.82 17.51 -0.37
N GLN A 320 -9.21 18.13 -1.48
CA GLN A 320 -10.22 19.18 -1.49
C GLN A 320 -11.58 18.66 -0.98
N ALA A 321 -12.03 17.51 -1.48
CA ALA A 321 -13.27 16.88 -1.02
C ALA A 321 -13.20 16.48 0.47
N MET A 322 -12.10 15.86 0.89
CA MET A 322 -11.83 15.52 2.29
C MET A 322 -11.92 16.74 3.21
N ARG A 323 -11.20 17.83 2.90
CA ARG A 323 -11.22 19.07 3.69
C ARG A 323 -12.64 19.62 3.82
N ASN A 324 -13.39 19.65 2.71
CA ASN A 324 -14.76 20.16 2.69
C ASN A 324 -15.72 19.31 3.56
N GLN A 325 -15.52 17.99 3.63
CA GLN A 325 -16.33 17.11 4.48
C GLN A 325 -15.89 17.15 5.95
N LEU A 326 -14.58 17.15 6.25
CA LEU A 326 -14.10 17.34 7.62
C LEU A 326 -14.54 18.69 8.20
N GLN A 327 -14.55 19.75 7.37
CA GLN A 327 -15.06 21.07 7.75
C GLN A 327 -16.55 21.05 8.15
N LYS A 328 -17.39 20.30 7.42
CA LYS A 328 -18.81 20.11 7.77
C LYS A 328 -18.98 19.29 9.06
N SER A 329 -18.27 18.16 9.18
CA SER A 329 -18.48 17.18 10.26
C SER A 329 -17.83 17.59 11.59
N LEU A 330 -16.78 18.41 11.58
CA LEU A 330 -16.00 18.79 12.76
C LEU A 330 -15.98 20.31 13.04
N GLY A 331 -16.42 21.16 12.10
CA GLY A 331 -16.49 22.61 12.30
C GLY A 331 -15.14 23.23 12.70
N GLU A 332 -15.14 24.04 13.77
CA GLU A 332 -13.95 24.72 14.28
C GLU A 332 -12.86 23.77 14.82
N VAL A 333 -13.20 22.52 15.13
CA VAL A 333 -12.19 21.51 15.50
C VAL A 333 -11.27 21.21 14.31
N PHE A 334 -11.83 21.16 13.10
CA PHE A 334 -11.05 20.99 11.87
C PHE A 334 -10.15 22.21 11.59
N ASN A 335 -10.68 23.43 11.71
CA ASN A 335 -9.90 24.67 11.54
C ASN A 335 -8.65 24.71 12.43
N ARG A 336 -8.76 24.24 13.68
CA ARG A 336 -7.65 24.21 14.62
C ARG A 336 -6.64 23.09 14.34
N GLU A 337 -7.11 21.88 14.04
CA GLU A 337 -6.22 20.72 13.86
C GLU A 337 -5.73 20.49 12.43
N GLU A 338 -6.22 21.22 11.42
CA GLU A 338 -5.85 21.02 10.01
C GLU A 338 -4.33 20.96 9.76
N ARG A 339 -3.57 21.83 10.44
CA ARG A 339 -2.11 21.91 10.32
C ARG A 339 -1.37 20.78 11.05
N ASN A 340 -2.08 20.05 11.90
CA ASN A 340 -1.60 18.99 12.79
C ASN A 340 -2.06 17.58 12.34
N ILE A 341 -2.90 17.48 11.30
CA ILE A 341 -3.43 16.19 10.82
C ILE A 341 -2.29 15.21 10.54
N ARG A 342 -2.41 14.00 11.08
CA ARG A 342 -1.60 12.83 10.71
C ARG A 342 -2.32 12.03 9.63
N TYR A 343 -1.62 11.77 8.54
CA TYR A 343 -2.12 11.02 7.40
C TYR A 343 -1.51 9.62 7.40
N PHE A 344 -2.36 8.60 7.25
CA PHE A 344 -1.96 7.20 7.04
C PHE A 344 -2.41 6.80 5.63
N LEU A 345 -1.49 6.88 4.67
CA LEU A 345 -1.76 6.61 3.26
C LEU A 345 -1.35 5.19 2.91
N THR A 346 -2.26 4.44 2.30
CA THR A 346 -2.01 3.02 2.02
C THR A 346 -1.25 2.80 0.72
N VAL A 347 -0.31 1.85 0.75
CA VAL A 347 0.41 1.33 -0.42
C VAL A 347 0.34 -0.20 -0.45
N PRO A 348 0.28 -0.86 -1.62
CA PRO A 348 0.32 -2.33 -1.67
C PRO A 348 1.61 -2.90 -1.08
N ALA A 349 1.58 -4.13 -0.58
CA ALA A 349 2.73 -4.76 0.07
C ALA A 349 3.89 -5.07 -0.90
N ILE A 350 3.61 -5.17 -2.20
CA ILE A 350 4.63 -5.32 -3.26
C ILE A 350 5.25 -3.99 -3.74
N TRP A 351 4.86 -2.83 -3.19
CA TRP A 351 5.48 -1.55 -3.56
C TRP A 351 6.99 -1.61 -3.26
N ASN A 352 7.79 -1.50 -4.32
CA ASN A 352 9.21 -1.28 -4.19
C ASN A 352 9.47 0.11 -3.60
N ASP A 353 10.75 0.39 -3.38
CA ASP A 353 11.18 1.60 -2.70
C ASP A 353 10.79 2.86 -3.52
N ALA A 354 11.11 2.90 -4.81
CA ALA A 354 10.67 3.93 -5.75
C ALA A 354 9.16 4.21 -5.78
N GLY A 355 8.33 3.16 -5.75
CA GLY A 355 6.88 3.33 -5.68
C GLY A 355 6.43 4.09 -4.43
N LYS A 356 7.13 3.91 -3.29
CA LYS A 356 6.87 4.65 -2.04
C LYS A 356 7.29 6.12 -2.17
N ALA A 357 8.48 6.41 -2.72
CA ALA A 357 8.89 7.79 -3.03
C ALA A 357 7.91 8.48 -3.98
N ALA A 358 7.55 7.85 -5.10
CA ALA A 358 6.62 8.40 -6.07
C ALA A 358 5.23 8.70 -5.46
N THR A 359 4.74 7.80 -4.60
CA THR A 359 3.50 8.01 -3.83
C THR A 359 3.63 9.18 -2.84
N ARG A 360 4.77 9.30 -2.15
CA ARG A 360 5.03 10.43 -1.23
C ARG A 360 5.12 11.76 -1.96
N ALA A 361 5.88 11.82 -3.07
CA ALA A 361 6.03 13.00 -3.92
C ALA A 361 4.67 13.50 -4.42
N ALA A 362 3.82 12.59 -4.90
CA ALA A 362 2.46 12.92 -5.30
C ALA A 362 1.61 13.50 -4.14
N ALA A 363 1.77 12.99 -2.91
CA ALA A 363 1.10 13.53 -1.73
C ALA A 363 1.62 14.93 -1.30
N ILE A 364 2.91 15.22 -1.49
CA ILE A 364 3.49 16.57 -1.28
C ILE A 364 2.96 17.53 -2.34
N GLN A 365 3.01 17.15 -3.62
CA GLN A 365 2.51 17.95 -4.74
C GLN A 365 1.00 18.22 -4.64
N ALA A 366 0.23 17.27 -4.10
CA ALA A 366 -1.18 17.44 -3.73
C ALA A 366 -1.42 18.33 -2.48
N GLY A 367 -0.36 18.74 -1.77
CA GLY A 367 -0.42 19.63 -0.61
C GLY A 367 -0.86 18.99 0.71
N PHE A 368 -0.84 17.66 0.84
CA PHE A 368 -1.03 17.00 2.15
C PHE A 368 0.09 17.39 3.12
N LEU A 369 1.30 17.49 2.59
CA LEU A 369 2.54 17.89 3.25
C LEU A 369 3.03 19.24 2.73
N ARG A 370 3.94 19.88 3.48
CA ARG A 370 4.61 21.13 3.09
C ARG A 370 5.79 20.87 2.14
N ASP A 371 6.61 19.90 2.51
CA ASP A 371 7.89 19.55 1.87
C ASP A 371 8.33 18.16 2.35
N GLU A 372 9.53 17.72 1.98
CA GLU A 372 10.03 16.40 2.40
C GLU A 372 10.17 16.25 3.92
N ASN A 373 10.50 17.31 4.67
CA ASN A 373 10.74 17.22 6.12
C ASN A 373 9.44 17.18 6.95
N ASP A 374 8.28 17.24 6.30
CA ASP A 374 6.97 17.17 6.96
C ASP A 374 6.61 15.71 7.30
N ASN A 375 6.87 15.32 8.55
CA ASN A 375 6.72 13.96 9.06
C ASN A 375 5.27 13.59 9.46
N ARG A 376 4.26 14.32 8.96
CA ARG A 376 2.83 14.04 9.24
C ARG A 376 2.23 12.91 8.42
N LEU A 377 2.95 12.36 7.43
CA LEU A 377 2.50 11.25 6.60
C LEU A 377 3.26 9.97 6.97
N THR A 378 2.52 8.94 7.38
CA THR A 378 2.97 7.56 7.45
C THR A 378 2.46 6.82 6.22
N LEU A 379 3.32 6.09 5.51
CA LEU A 379 2.87 5.09 4.54
C LEU A 379 2.68 3.77 5.26
N ILE A 380 1.51 3.16 5.10
CA ILE A 380 1.14 1.87 5.71
C ILE A 380 0.83 0.86 4.60
N SER A 381 1.16 -0.42 4.79
CA SER A 381 0.80 -1.40 3.76
C SER A 381 -0.70 -1.73 3.77
N GLU A 382 -1.32 -1.89 2.60
CA GLU A 382 -2.76 -2.20 2.45
C GLU A 382 -3.20 -3.42 3.28
N PRO A 383 -2.49 -4.57 3.28
CA PRO A 383 -2.84 -5.69 4.14
C PRO A 383 -2.48 -5.51 5.64
N GLU A 384 -1.52 -4.64 6.00
CA GLU A 384 -1.27 -4.25 7.40
C GLU A 384 -2.45 -3.46 7.96
N ALA A 385 -2.96 -2.50 7.19
CA ALA A 385 -4.19 -1.79 7.52
C ALA A 385 -5.38 -2.77 7.63
N ALA A 386 -5.53 -3.70 6.68
CA ALA A 386 -6.58 -4.72 6.77
C ALA A 386 -6.46 -5.60 8.04
N ALA A 387 -5.25 -5.98 8.46
CA ALA A 387 -5.02 -6.70 9.71
C ALA A 387 -5.45 -5.90 10.94
N MET A 388 -5.09 -4.61 11.00
CA MET A 388 -5.52 -3.67 12.07
C MET A 388 -7.03 -3.65 12.24
N PHE A 389 -7.78 -3.54 11.14
CA PHE A 389 -9.24 -3.51 11.16
C PHE A 389 -9.83 -4.84 11.64
N CYS A 390 -9.30 -5.97 11.16
CA CYS A 390 -9.82 -7.30 11.52
C CYS A 390 -9.57 -7.63 13.00
N ALA A 391 -8.41 -7.24 13.54
CA ALA A 391 -8.11 -7.38 14.96
C ALA A 391 -9.04 -6.50 15.82
N LYS A 392 -9.13 -5.19 15.51
CA LYS A 392 -10.01 -4.26 16.26
C LYS A 392 -11.47 -4.71 16.28
N THR A 393 -11.99 -5.28 15.18
CA THR A 393 -13.40 -5.70 15.09
C THR A 393 -13.73 -6.96 15.90
N GLY A 394 -12.76 -7.61 16.55
CA GLY A 394 -12.99 -8.85 17.29
C GLY A 394 -13.36 -10.04 16.39
N LEU A 395 -13.10 -9.93 15.08
CA LEU A 395 -13.36 -10.98 14.09
C LEU A 395 -12.48 -12.22 14.30
N LEU A 396 -11.39 -12.06 15.07
CA LEU A 396 -10.32 -13.02 15.21
C LEU A 396 -10.10 -13.33 16.69
N ASN A 397 -10.26 -14.59 17.08
CA ASN A 397 -9.89 -15.10 18.40
C ASN A 397 -8.46 -15.64 18.32
N LEU A 398 -7.48 -14.73 18.23
CA LEU A 398 -6.07 -15.04 18.10
C LEU A 398 -5.39 -15.10 19.46
N LYS A 399 -4.36 -15.93 19.55
CA LYS A 399 -3.43 -15.97 20.67
C LYS A 399 -2.02 -15.59 20.22
N VAL A 400 -1.15 -15.26 21.18
CA VAL A 400 0.28 -15.13 20.90
C VAL A 400 0.83 -16.37 20.16
N HIS A 401 1.65 -16.13 19.13
CA HIS A 401 2.18 -17.08 18.15
C HIS A 401 1.20 -17.68 17.13
N ASP A 402 -0.10 -17.35 17.17
CA ASP A 402 -1.00 -17.64 16.05
C ASP A 402 -0.62 -16.80 14.82
N ALA A 403 -0.80 -17.38 13.63
CA ALA A 403 -0.55 -16.72 12.37
C ALA A 403 -1.84 -16.39 11.62
N ILE A 404 -1.90 -15.19 11.03
CA ILE A 404 -2.95 -14.76 10.09
C ILE A 404 -2.34 -14.48 8.72
N LEU A 405 -2.98 -14.98 7.67
CA LEU A 405 -2.64 -14.67 6.28
C LEU A 405 -3.64 -13.66 5.75
N ILE A 406 -3.19 -12.45 5.43
CA ILE A 406 -4.00 -11.47 4.70
C ILE A 406 -3.87 -11.77 3.20
N VAL A 407 -4.99 -11.72 2.50
CA VAL A 407 -5.10 -11.87 1.04
C VAL A 407 -5.89 -10.68 0.52
N ASP A 408 -5.20 -9.59 0.22
CA ASP A 408 -5.79 -8.36 -0.29
C ASP A 408 -5.99 -8.48 -1.80
N CYS A 409 -7.23 -8.76 -2.18
CA CYS A 409 -7.65 -8.87 -3.57
C CYS A 409 -8.05 -7.48 -4.06
N GLY A 410 -7.07 -6.73 -4.57
CA GLY A 410 -7.20 -5.34 -4.96
C GLY A 410 -7.80 -5.08 -6.34
N GLY A 411 -7.77 -3.80 -6.72
CA GLY A 411 -8.18 -3.34 -8.04
C GLY A 411 -7.18 -3.70 -9.14
N GLY A 412 -5.89 -3.41 -8.92
CA GLY A 412 -4.82 -3.67 -9.88
C GLY A 412 -3.86 -4.79 -9.46
N THR A 413 -3.49 -4.83 -8.18
CA THR A 413 -2.65 -5.88 -7.59
C THR A 413 -3.47 -6.84 -6.74
N VAL A 414 -2.86 -7.96 -6.38
CA VAL A 414 -3.27 -8.81 -5.26
C VAL A 414 -2.06 -9.02 -4.37
N ASP A 415 -2.21 -8.74 -3.08
CA ASP A 415 -1.12 -8.60 -2.11
C ASP A 415 -1.37 -9.51 -0.91
N LEU A 416 -0.38 -10.33 -0.56
CA LEU A 416 -0.47 -11.33 0.49
C LEU A 416 0.66 -11.18 1.49
N ILE A 417 0.34 -11.28 2.76
CA ILE A 417 1.34 -11.25 3.83
C ILE A 417 0.85 -12.04 5.03
N ALA A 418 1.78 -12.66 5.74
CA ALA A 418 1.47 -13.44 6.94
C ALA A 418 2.06 -12.76 8.17
N TYR A 419 1.23 -12.59 9.21
CA TYR A 419 1.59 -11.98 10.48
C TYR A 419 1.48 -13.00 11.61
N GLU A 420 2.43 -12.98 12.53
CA GLU A 420 2.45 -13.66 13.83
C GLU A 420 1.94 -12.67 14.88
N VAL A 421 1.03 -13.06 15.76
CA VAL A 421 0.68 -12.26 16.94
C VAL A 421 1.80 -12.34 17.97
N GLU A 422 2.35 -11.20 18.38
CA GLU A 422 3.34 -11.11 19.47
C GLU A 422 2.67 -10.72 20.80
N GLU A 423 1.66 -9.84 20.78
CA GLU A 423 0.83 -9.50 21.96
C GLU A 423 -0.66 -9.41 21.58
N GLU A 424 -1.55 -9.82 22.50
CA GLU A 424 -3.00 -9.78 22.29
C GLU A 424 -3.63 -8.42 22.66
N SER A 425 -3.05 -7.71 23.64
CA SER A 425 -3.52 -6.40 24.11
C SER A 425 -2.36 -5.61 24.77
N PRO A 426 -1.84 -4.52 24.14
CA PRO A 426 -2.21 -4.04 22.81
C PRO A 426 -1.97 -5.11 21.74
N PHE A 427 -2.79 -5.14 20.70
CA PHE A 427 -2.61 -6.11 19.62
C PHE A 427 -1.34 -5.76 18.83
N THR A 428 -0.31 -6.60 18.89
CA THR A 428 0.95 -6.40 18.15
C THR A 428 1.31 -7.64 17.32
N VAL A 429 1.97 -7.42 16.18
CA VAL A 429 2.33 -8.49 15.24
C VAL A 429 3.73 -8.33 14.65
N ALA A 430 4.30 -9.43 14.19
CA ALA A 430 5.50 -9.45 13.36
C ALA A 430 5.24 -10.18 12.03
N GLU A 431 5.99 -9.83 10.98
CA GLU A 431 5.93 -10.57 9.72
C GLU A 431 6.46 -12.02 9.93
N CYS A 432 5.63 -13.03 9.60
CA CYS A 432 6.00 -14.45 9.57
C CYS A 432 6.90 -14.78 8.37
N THR A 433 6.60 -14.15 7.23
CA THR A 433 7.14 -14.48 5.91
C THR A 433 7.33 -13.19 5.12
N ALA A 434 8.21 -13.21 4.13
CA ALA A 434 8.17 -12.19 3.10
C ALA A 434 6.82 -12.29 2.38
N GLY A 435 5.98 -11.25 2.48
CA GLY A 435 4.76 -11.14 1.69
C GLY A 435 5.04 -11.15 0.19
N SER A 436 4.07 -11.65 -0.57
CA SER A 436 4.12 -11.86 -2.02
C SER A 436 2.88 -11.24 -2.69
N GLY A 437 2.92 -11.06 -4.01
CA GLY A 437 1.80 -10.48 -4.75
C GLY A 437 2.08 -10.40 -6.24
N ASP A 438 1.07 -9.98 -7.01
CA ASP A 438 1.15 -9.88 -8.47
C ASP A 438 0.11 -8.87 -9.01
N SER A 439 0.25 -8.47 -10.28
CA SER A 439 -0.67 -7.55 -10.98
C SER A 439 -1.93 -8.26 -11.51
N CYS A 440 -2.54 -9.11 -10.67
CA CYS A 440 -3.72 -9.92 -10.97
C CYS A 440 -5.00 -9.40 -10.27
N GLY A 441 -5.11 -8.09 -10.05
CA GLY A 441 -6.33 -7.46 -9.54
C GLY A 441 -7.50 -7.48 -10.53
N SER A 442 -8.67 -7.03 -10.09
CA SER A 442 -9.90 -7.08 -10.90
C SER A 442 -9.88 -6.29 -12.23
N THR A 443 -8.92 -5.39 -12.48
CA THR A 443 -8.71 -4.77 -13.80
C THR A 443 -8.26 -5.78 -14.87
N ALA A 444 -7.60 -6.87 -14.48
CA ALA A 444 -7.25 -7.96 -15.40
C ALA A 444 -8.51 -8.61 -16.00
N LEU A 445 -9.60 -8.72 -15.21
CA LEU A 445 -10.91 -9.20 -15.67
C LEU A 445 -11.47 -8.28 -16.77
N ASN A 446 -11.38 -6.97 -16.57
CA ASN A 446 -11.83 -5.96 -17.54
C ASN A 446 -11.06 -6.07 -18.86
N ARG A 447 -9.73 -6.29 -18.80
CA ARG A 447 -8.88 -6.51 -19.99
C ARG A 447 -9.29 -7.80 -20.73
N ASN A 448 -9.52 -8.89 -20.00
CA ASN A 448 -9.91 -10.16 -20.59
C ASN A 448 -11.30 -10.07 -21.27
N PHE A 449 -12.29 -9.49 -20.57
CA PHE A 449 -13.62 -9.24 -21.12
C PHE A 449 -13.58 -8.30 -22.34
N SER A 450 -12.77 -7.23 -22.28
CA SER A 450 -12.56 -6.32 -23.41
C SER A 450 -12.05 -7.04 -24.67
N ASN A 451 -11.21 -8.07 -24.53
CA ASN A 451 -10.72 -8.86 -25.65
C ASN A 451 -11.80 -9.77 -26.26
N ILE A 452 -12.64 -10.41 -25.42
CA ILE A 452 -13.80 -11.19 -25.88
C ILE A 452 -14.79 -10.27 -26.59
N LEU A 453 -15.13 -9.13 -25.98
CA LEU A 453 -16.01 -8.11 -26.54
C LEU A 453 -15.52 -7.58 -27.90
N ARG A 454 -14.22 -7.30 -28.06
CA ARG A 454 -13.62 -6.94 -29.36
C ARG A 454 -13.78 -8.05 -30.39
N ALA A 455 -13.62 -9.32 -29.99
CA ALA A 455 -13.81 -10.46 -30.89
C ALA A 455 -15.28 -10.60 -31.34
N LYS A 456 -16.27 -10.36 -30.45
CA LYS A 456 -17.69 -10.32 -30.81
C LYS A 456 -18.02 -9.14 -31.72
N ILE A 457 -17.54 -7.94 -31.41
CA ILE A 457 -17.76 -6.73 -32.22
C ILE A 457 -17.18 -6.87 -33.64
N ARG A 458 -16.04 -7.54 -33.84
CA ARG A 458 -15.52 -7.83 -35.19
C ARG A 458 -16.49 -8.63 -36.05
N LYS A 459 -17.30 -9.52 -35.45
CA LYS A 459 -18.34 -10.28 -36.15
C LYS A 459 -19.54 -9.45 -36.59
N MET A 460 -19.68 -8.21 -36.09
CA MET A 460 -20.64 -7.23 -36.63
C MET A 460 -20.26 -6.74 -38.04
N LYS A 461 -19.01 -6.98 -38.50
CA LYS A 461 -18.50 -6.63 -39.84
C LYS A 461 -18.65 -5.15 -40.20
N LEU A 462 -18.67 -4.28 -39.17
CA LEU A 462 -18.76 -2.83 -39.32
C LEU A 462 -17.39 -2.22 -39.67
N PRO A 463 -17.34 -1.07 -40.39
CA PRO A 463 -16.09 -0.36 -40.67
C PRO A 463 -15.34 0.09 -39.42
N ASP A 464 -14.02 0.21 -39.52
CA ASP A 464 -13.18 0.79 -38.47
C ASP A 464 -13.64 2.21 -38.11
N GLY A 465 -13.58 2.54 -36.81
CA GLY A 465 -14.10 3.81 -36.28
C GLY A 465 -15.64 3.90 -36.22
N SER A 466 -16.39 2.84 -36.50
CA SER A 466 -17.86 2.84 -36.43
C SER A 466 -18.39 3.26 -35.06
N LYS A 467 -19.22 4.32 -35.05
CA LYS A 467 -19.91 4.84 -33.85
C LYS A 467 -20.79 3.78 -33.18
N THR A 468 -21.42 2.90 -33.97
CA THR A 468 -22.24 1.80 -33.46
C THR A 468 -21.40 0.79 -32.68
N ALA A 469 -20.24 0.38 -33.23
CA ALA A 469 -19.30 -0.49 -32.55
C ALA A 469 -18.76 0.14 -31.25
N GLY A 470 -18.44 1.44 -31.27
CA GLY A 470 -18.03 2.19 -30.08
C GLY A 470 -19.10 2.25 -28.99
N LYS A 471 -20.37 2.48 -29.36
CA LYS A 471 -21.52 2.47 -28.43
C LYS A 471 -21.72 1.09 -27.78
N VAL A 472 -21.75 0.04 -28.60
CA VAL A 472 -21.84 -1.37 -28.16
C VAL A 472 -20.70 -1.70 -27.20
N TYR A 473 -19.46 -1.39 -27.56
CA TYR A 473 -18.29 -1.61 -26.71
C TYR A 473 -18.45 -0.96 -25.34
N ALA A 474 -18.76 0.34 -25.32
CA ALA A 474 -18.83 1.08 -24.06
C ALA A 474 -20.02 0.64 -23.17
N LYS A 475 -21.18 0.28 -23.76
CA LYS A 475 -22.30 -0.32 -23.03
C LYS A 475 -21.88 -1.64 -22.34
N CYS A 476 -21.24 -2.54 -23.08
CA CYS A 476 -20.78 -3.82 -22.53
C CYS A 476 -19.69 -3.66 -21.46
N ILE A 477 -18.70 -2.76 -21.64
CA ILE A 477 -17.71 -2.48 -20.59
C ILE A 477 -18.38 -1.91 -19.33
N MET A 478 -19.33 -0.98 -19.48
CA MET A 478 -20.03 -0.35 -18.36
C MET A 478 -20.89 -1.36 -17.57
N ASP A 479 -21.63 -2.23 -18.24
CA ASP A 479 -22.47 -3.25 -17.59
C ASP A 479 -21.63 -4.40 -17.00
N PHE A 480 -20.48 -4.71 -17.62
CA PHE A 480 -19.52 -5.64 -17.03
C PHE A 480 -18.93 -5.11 -15.71
N GLU A 481 -18.49 -3.86 -15.69
CA GLU A 481 -17.93 -3.21 -14.49
C GLU A 481 -18.96 -3.11 -13.35
N ASN A 482 -20.19 -2.64 -13.66
CA ASN A 482 -21.20 -2.33 -12.65
C ASN A 482 -22.04 -3.53 -12.18
N ARG A 483 -22.10 -4.63 -12.95
CA ARG A 483 -23.01 -5.75 -12.69
C ARG A 483 -22.33 -7.12 -12.88
N ILE A 484 -21.99 -7.49 -14.11
CA ILE A 484 -21.57 -8.87 -14.43
C ILE A 484 -20.38 -9.32 -13.57
N LYS A 485 -19.37 -8.45 -13.40
CA LYS A 485 -18.17 -8.74 -12.61
C LYS A 485 -18.43 -8.89 -11.10
N ALA A 486 -19.42 -8.17 -10.56
CA ALA A 486 -19.81 -8.26 -9.16
C ALA A 486 -20.71 -9.48 -8.89
N ASP A 487 -21.61 -9.79 -9.83
CA ASP A 487 -22.65 -10.81 -9.70
C ASP A 487 -22.22 -12.22 -10.16
N PHE A 488 -21.08 -12.37 -10.87
CA PHE A 488 -20.64 -13.68 -11.37
C PHE A 488 -20.44 -14.72 -10.26
N ARG A 489 -21.03 -15.92 -10.43
CA ARG A 489 -20.93 -17.07 -9.52
C ARG A 489 -20.46 -18.38 -10.19
N ASN A 490 -20.21 -18.38 -11.50
CA ASN A 490 -19.99 -19.59 -12.32
C ASN A 490 -21.11 -20.65 -12.16
N ASN A 491 -22.36 -20.23 -12.36
CA ASN A 491 -23.58 -20.99 -12.12
C ASN A 491 -24.36 -21.33 -13.43
N GLY A 492 -23.76 -21.16 -14.60
CA GLY A 492 -24.41 -21.37 -15.90
C GLY A 492 -25.27 -20.19 -16.37
N GLN A 493 -25.30 -19.08 -15.63
CA GLN A 493 -26.05 -17.88 -16.01
C GLN A 493 -25.53 -17.24 -17.31
N LYS A 494 -26.44 -16.98 -18.25
CA LYS A 494 -26.20 -16.11 -19.41
C LYS A 494 -26.38 -14.64 -19.02
N TRP A 495 -25.62 -13.75 -19.66
CA TRP A 495 -25.60 -12.32 -19.35
C TRP A 495 -25.97 -11.50 -20.59
N ALA A 496 -27.19 -11.00 -20.65
CA ALA A 496 -27.62 -10.02 -21.66
C ALA A 496 -27.23 -8.60 -21.22
N VAL A 497 -26.74 -7.78 -22.16
CA VAL A 497 -26.44 -6.35 -22.01
C VAL A 497 -27.28 -5.56 -23.00
N ASP A 498 -28.05 -4.58 -22.53
CA ASP A 498 -28.69 -3.58 -23.40
C ASP A 498 -27.62 -2.72 -24.08
N VAL A 499 -27.42 -2.92 -25.39
CA VAL A 499 -26.49 -2.13 -26.20
C VAL A 499 -27.18 -0.93 -26.87
N GLY A 500 -28.51 -0.84 -26.79
CA GLY A 500 -29.31 0.29 -27.25
C GLY A 500 -29.24 0.53 -28.76
N ILE A 501 -29.27 -0.53 -29.56
CA ILE A 501 -29.30 -0.45 -31.03
C ILE A 501 -30.42 -1.34 -31.58
N GLU A 502 -31.08 -0.88 -32.64
CA GLU A 502 -32.16 -1.61 -33.33
C GLU A 502 -31.63 -2.64 -34.34
N ALA A 503 -30.35 -2.54 -34.72
CA ALA A 503 -29.72 -3.41 -35.69
C ALA A 503 -29.19 -4.70 -35.03
N GLU A 504 -29.66 -5.84 -35.51
CA GLU A 504 -29.24 -7.17 -35.04
C GLU A 504 -27.92 -7.63 -35.68
N PHE A 505 -27.15 -8.40 -34.92
CA PHE A 505 -25.91 -9.03 -35.38
C PHE A 505 -25.78 -10.42 -34.73
N PRO A 506 -26.51 -11.45 -35.18
CA PRO A 506 -26.52 -12.77 -34.54
C PRO A 506 -25.14 -13.43 -34.45
N GLU A 507 -24.25 -13.24 -35.44
CA GLU A 507 -22.85 -13.72 -35.36
C GLU A 507 -22.08 -13.12 -34.17
N ALA A 508 -22.37 -11.87 -33.80
CA ALA A 508 -21.83 -11.18 -32.63
C ALA A 508 -22.59 -11.50 -31.33
N GLY A 509 -23.71 -12.23 -31.41
CA GLY A 509 -24.63 -12.48 -30.31
C GLY A 509 -25.47 -11.26 -29.92
N ILE A 510 -25.83 -10.41 -30.90
CA ILE A 510 -26.76 -9.28 -30.71
C ILE A 510 -28.12 -9.61 -31.35
N GLU A 511 -29.15 -9.75 -30.53
CA GLU A 511 -30.54 -10.08 -30.90
C GLU A 511 -31.46 -9.20 -30.03
N GLU A 512 -32.60 -8.72 -30.56
CA GLU A 512 -33.55 -7.85 -29.83
C GLU A 512 -32.92 -6.60 -29.15
N GLY A 513 -31.76 -6.13 -29.63
CA GLY A 513 -31.01 -5.01 -29.03
C GLY A 513 -30.12 -5.35 -27.83
N TYR A 514 -29.98 -6.63 -27.49
CA TYR A 514 -29.13 -7.13 -26.40
C TYR A 514 -27.92 -7.90 -26.92
N MET A 515 -26.71 -7.58 -26.45
CA MET A 515 -25.55 -8.47 -26.62
C MET A 515 -25.51 -9.51 -25.49
N THR A 516 -25.54 -10.79 -25.84
CA THR A 516 -25.52 -11.90 -24.86
C THR A 516 -24.12 -12.50 -24.70
N PHE A 517 -23.71 -12.75 -23.46
CA PHE A 517 -22.49 -13.47 -23.09
C PHE A 517 -22.83 -14.79 -22.37
N THR A 518 -22.08 -15.86 -22.63
CA THR A 518 -22.25 -17.14 -21.93
C THR A 518 -21.52 -17.15 -20.58
N ASN A 519 -21.86 -18.11 -19.72
CA ASN A 519 -21.17 -18.31 -18.46
C ASN A 519 -19.66 -18.59 -18.68
N GLU A 520 -19.31 -19.27 -19.78
CA GLU A 520 -17.95 -19.67 -20.16
C GLU A 520 -17.14 -18.49 -20.68
N GLU A 521 -17.76 -17.58 -21.45
CA GLU A 521 -17.12 -16.31 -21.85
C GLU A 521 -16.77 -15.45 -20.62
N ILE A 522 -17.64 -15.42 -19.60
CA ILE A 522 -17.33 -14.73 -18.34
C ILE A 522 -16.30 -15.51 -17.53
N LEU A 523 -16.38 -16.85 -17.45
CA LEU A 523 -15.40 -17.68 -16.76
C LEU A 523 -13.98 -17.49 -17.31
N GLN A 524 -13.82 -17.42 -18.64
CA GLN A 524 -12.54 -17.11 -19.30
C GLN A 524 -11.96 -15.76 -18.90
N CYS A 525 -12.78 -14.82 -18.43
CA CYS A 525 -12.28 -13.56 -17.87
C CYS A 525 -11.65 -13.75 -16.50
N PHE A 526 -12.24 -14.61 -15.65
CA PHE A 526 -11.85 -14.84 -14.26
C PHE A 526 -10.78 -15.92 -14.08
N GLU A 527 -10.89 -17.07 -14.73
CA GLU A 527 -10.06 -18.25 -14.46
C GLU A 527 -8.54 -17.98 -14.49
N PRO A 528 -7.96 -17.29 -15.49
CA PRO A 528 -6.52 -17.02 -15.52
C PRO A 528 -6.06 -16.14 -14.34
N VAL A 529 -6.93 -15.26 -13.87
CA VAL A 529 -6.67 -14.31 -12.78
C VAL A 529 -6.80 -15.01 -11.43
N VAL A 530 -7.89 -15.76 -11.24
CA VAL A 530 -8.14 -16.52 -10.01
C VAL A 530 -7.08 -17.61 -9.81
N ASN A 531 -6.73 -18.38 -10.85
CA ASN A 531 -5.70 -19.42 -10.75
C ASN A 531 -4.35 -18.87 -10.26
N ARG A 532 -3.97 -17.65 -10.67
CA ARG A 532 -2.76 -16.99 -10.16
C ARG A 532 -2.88 -16.59 -8.69
N ILE A 533 -4.05 -16.11 -8.24
CA ILE A 533 -4.30 -15.82 -6.82
C ILE A 533 -4.22 -17.10 -5.98
N LEU A 534 -4.80 -18.21 -6.46
CA LEU A 534 -4.74 -19.51 -5.77
C LEU A 534 -3.31 -20.04 -5.63
N GLU A 535 -2.44 -19.77 -6.60
CA GLU A 535 -1.01 -20.08 -6.52
C GLU A 535 -0.32 -19.26 -5.42
N LEU A 536 -0.52 -17.94 -5.39
CA LEU A 536 0.04 -17.06 -4.35
C LEU A 536 -0.42 -17.47 -2.94
N VAL A 537 -1.72 -17.73 -2.75
CA VAL A 537 -2.28 -18.19 -1.47
C VAL A 537 -1.64 -19.51 -1.03
N ARG A 538 -1.50 -20.48 -1.95
CA ARG A 538 -0.87 -21.78 -1.66
C ARG A 538 0.59 -21.60 -1.24
N ASN A 539 1.34 -20.77 -1.95
CA ASN A 539 2.75 -20.52 -1.68
C ASN A 539 2.96 -19.84 -0.31
N GLN A 540 2.10 -18.88 0.05
CA GLN A 540 2.12 -18.29 1.40
C GLN A 540 1.80 -19.31 2.49
N ILE A 541 0.79 -20.18 2.30
CA ILE A 541 0.47 -21.22 3.29
C ILE A 541 1.65 -22.16 3.50
N ILE A 542 2.32 -22.60 2.43
CA ILE A 542 3.54 -23.42 2.51
C ILE A 542 4.65 -22.69 3.28
N ALA A 543 4.87 -21.39 3.01
CA ALA A 543 5.88 -20.60 3.72
C ALA A 543 5.59 -20.43 5.22
N ILE A 544 4.32 -20.26 5.61
CA ILE A 544 3.89 -20.19 7.02
C ILE A 544 4.13 -21.55 7.73
N GLN A 545 3.82 -22.65 7.05
CA GLN A 545 4.06 -24.00 7.58
C GLN A 545 5.55 -24.31 7.72
N ALA A 546 6.39 -23.88 6.78
CA ALA A 546 7.85 -24.02 6.85
C ALA A 546 8.49 -23.23 8.02
N GLN A 547 7.82 -22.18 8.51
CA GLN A 547 8.19 -21.43 9.71
C GLN A 547 7.60 -22.04 11.01
N ASN A 548 7.00 -23.23 10.94
CA ASN A 548 6.31 -23.92 12.05
C ASN A 548 5.21 -23.09 12.73
N ARG A 549 4.50 -22.23 11.98
CA ARG A 549 3.48 -21.33 12.53
C ARG A 549 2.05 -21.82 12.33
N MET A 550 1.20 -21.62 13.34
CA MET A 550 -0.20 -22.05 13.35
C MET A 550 -1.10 -21.05 12.64
N LEU A 551 -1.39 -21.29 11.36
CA LEU A 551 -2.34 -20.48 10.58
C LEU A 551 -3.77 -20.62 11.14
N GLN A 552 -4.33 -19.54 11.69
CA GLN A 552 -5.70 -19.47 12.23
C GLN A 552 -6.72 -18.83 11.30
N ASN A 553 -6.33 -17.85 10.47
CA ASN A 553 -7.24 -17.19 9.55
C ASN A 553 -6.57 -16.88 8.21
N VAL A 554 -7.32 -17.05 7.12
CA VAL A 554 -7.01 -16.54 5.79
C VAL A 554 -8.04 -15.45 5.48
N LEU A 555 -7.61 -14.19 5.57
CA LEU A 555 -8.47 -13.01 5.48
C LEU A 555 -8.51 -12.46 4.07
N VAL A 556 -9.62 -12.72 3.37
CA VAL A 556 -9.85 -12.22 2.01
C VAL A 556 -10.45 -10.81 2.11
N VAL A 557 -9.68 -9.82 1.66
CA VAL A 557 -10.01 -8.39 1.74
C VAL A 557 -9.86 -7.71 0.37
N GLY A 558 -10.08 -6.40 0.31
CA GLY A 558 -9.97 -5.64 -0.92
C GLY A 558 -11.23 -5.70 -1.80
N GLY A 559 -11.29 -4.82 -2.79
CA GLY A 559 -12.47 -4.63 -3.64
C GLY A 559 -12.82 -5.84 -4.52
N PHE A 560 -11.81 -6.63 -4.94
CA PHE A 560 -12.03 -7.90 -5.65
C PHE A 560 -12.31 -9.05 -4.67
N GLY A 561 -11.87 -8.96 -3.41
CA GLY A 561 -12.18 -9.93 -2.35
C GLY A 561 -13.69 -10.06 -2.05
N ALA A 562 -14.46 -9.02 -2.38
CA ALA A 562 -15.93 -9.04 -2.36
C ALA A 562 -16.56 -9.94 -3.45
N SER A 563 -15.80 -10.35 -4.48
CA SER A 563 -16.30 -11.29 -5.50
C SER A 563 -16.53 -12.67 -4.88
N GLU A 564 -17.77 -13.15 -4.96
CA GLU A 564 -18.14 -14.44 -4.37
C GLU A 564 -17.52 -15.62 -5.09
N TYR A 565 -17.37 -15.56 -6.42
CA TYR A 565 -16.63 -16.58 -7.16
C TYR A 565 -15.18 -16.69 -6.65
N LEU A 566 -14.45 -15.56 -6.52
CA LEU A 566 -13.08 -15.57 -6.01
C LEU A 566 -12.99 -16.16 -4.58
N PHE A 567 -13.87 -15.73 -3.67
CA PHE A 567 -13.86 -16.20 -2.29
C PHE A 567 -14.13 -17.71 -2.19
N GLN A 568 -15.12 -18.23 -2.94
CA GLN A 568 -15.39 -19.67 -2.98
C GLN A 568 -14.23 -20.45 -3.63
N GLN A 569 -13.60 -19.92 -4.69
CA GLN A 569 -12.43 -20.56 -5.28
C GLN A 569 -11.24 -20.63 -4.31
N ILE A 570 -10.95 -19.55 -3.56
CA ILE A 570 -9.94 -19.57 -2.48
C ILE A 570 -10.32 -20.60 -1.42
N LYS A 571 -11.57 -20.58 -0.94
CA LYS A 571 -12.05 -21.49 0.11
C LYS A 571 -12.00 -22.97 -0.30
N LEU A 572 -12.21 -23.30 -1.57
CA LEU A 572 -12.13 -24.67 -2.08
C LEU A 572 -10.68 -25.15 -2.26
N HIS A 573 -9.75 -24.27 -2.66
CA HIS A 573 -8.40 -24.64 -3.08
C HIS A 573 -7.29 -24.45 -2.03
N VAL A 574 -7.59 -23.85 -0.86
CA VAL A 574 -6.73 -24.03 0.31
C VAL A 574 -6.82 -25.48 0.83
N PRO A 575 -5.76 -26.03 1.46
CA PRO A 575 -5.79 -27.36 2.06
C PRO A 575 -6.99 -27.55 3.01
N PRO A 576 -7.60 -28.76 3.09
CA PRO A 576 -8.85 -29.02 3.81
C PRO A 576 -8.91 -28.46 5.24
N GLN A 577 -7.82 -28.56 6.01
CA GLN A 577 -7.69 -28.06 7.37
C GLN A 577 -7.77 -26.53 7.51
N PHE A 578 -7.65 -25.79 6.41
CA PHE A 578 -7.72 -24.33 6.37
C PHE A 578 -9.01 -23.80 5.72
N GLN A 579 -9.87 -24.64 5.13
CA GLN A 579 -11.09 -24.17 4.43
C GLN A 579 -12.07 -23.45 5.37
N ASN A 580 -12.22 -23.95 6.61
CA ASN A 580 -13.03 -23.30 7.65
C ASN A 580 -12.37 -22.06 8.28
N LYS A 581 -11.12 -21.75 7.89
CA LYS A 581 -10.35 -20.58 8.35
C LYS A 581 -10.32 -19.45 7.30
N VAL A 582 -10.87 -19.67 6.11
CA VAL A 582 -11.04 -18.61 5.08
C VAL A 582 -12.25 -17.75 5.44
N VAL A 583 -11.98 -16.46 5.72
CA VAL A 583 -12.96 -15.50 6.23
C VAL A 583 -12.89 -14.21 5.41
N ARG A 584 -14.05 -13.66 5.06
CA ARG A 584 -14.19 -12.30 4.48
C ARG A 584 -14.72 -11.37 5.58
N PRO A 585 -14.03 -10.28 5.95
CA PRO A 585 -14.56 -9.29 6.89
C PRO A 585 -15.85 -8.64 6.39
N MET A 586 -16.77 -8.34 7.31
CA MET A 586 -18.09 -7.75 7.02
C MET A 586 -18.01 -6.44 6.23
N ASP A 587 -16.97 -5.63 6.46
CA ASP A 587 -16.69 -4.40 5.71
C ASP A 587 -15.35 -4.54 4.95
N SER A 588 -15.18 -5.64 4.22
CA SER A 588 -13.97 -5.93 3.42
C SER A 588 -13.62 -4.85 2.38
N VAL A 589 -14.59 -4.01 1.99
CA VAL A 589 -14.38 -2.89 1.05
C VAL A 589 -13.73 -1.68 1.72
N ALA A 590 -14.11 -1.34 2.96
CA ALA A 590 -13.51 -0.25 3.73
C ALA A 590 -12.52 -0.70 4.82
N ALA A 591 -12.26 -2.00 4.97
CA ALA A 591 -11.33 -2.57 5.95
C ALA A 591 -9.94 -1.91 5.90
N ILE A 592 -9.41 -1.68 4.69
CA ILE A 592 -8.11 -1.03 4.47
C ILE A 592 -8.13 0.42 4.98
N VAL A 593 -9.10 1.25 4.57
CA VAL A 593 -9.15 2.67 4.97
C VAL A 593 -9.44 2.86 6.47
N LYS A 594 -10.32 2.04 7.06
CA LYS A 594 -10.60 2.05 8.50
C LYS A 594 -9.42 1.50 9.30
N GLY A 595 -8.72 0.53 8.74
CA GLY A 595 -7.47 -0.01 9.27
C GLY A 595 -6.34 1.01 9.35
N ALA A 596 -6.21 1.87 8.33
CA ALA A 596 -5.24 2.96 8.31
C ALA A 596 -5.50 4.00 9.41
N VAL A 597 -6.78 4.31 9.70
CA VAL A 597 -7.15 5.12 10.87
C VAL A 597 -6.83 4.40 12.17
N THR A 598 -7.17 3.12 12.28
CA THR A 598 -6.92 2.30 13.48
C THR A 598 -5.41 2.28 13.82
N ALA A 599 -4.54 2.07 12.83
CA ALA A 599 -3.08 2.09 12.99
C ALA A 599 -2.55 3.42 13.56
N GLY A 600 -3.17 4.54 13.17
CA GLY A 600 -2.81 5.87 13.68
C GLY A 600 -3.31 6.16 15.09
N ILE A 601 -4.34 5.44 15.57
CA ILE A 601 -4.84 5.54 16.95
C ILE A 601 -4.00 4.66 17.88
N THR A 602 -3.67 3.43 17.46
CA THR A 602 -3.00 2.45 18.32
C THR A 602 -1.49 2.66 18.46
N GLU A 603 -0.86 3.27 17.44
CA GLU A 603 0.59 3.48 17.29
C GLU A 603 1.46 2.20 17.34
N ARG A 604 2.16 1.88 16.25
CA ARG A 604 3.15 0.77 16.15
C ARG A 604 2.64 -0.64 16.52
N VAL A 605 1.75 -1.18 15.70
CA VAL A 605 1.33 -2.59 15.81
C VAL A 605 2.30 -3.58 15.16
N ILE A 606 2.95 -3.24 14.04
CA ILE A 606 4.05 -4.06 13.54
C ILE A 606 5.30 -3.79 14.39
N THR A 607 5.76 -4.82 15.10
CA THR A 607 7.01 -4.79 15.87
C THR A 607 8.21 -5.09 14.98
N SER A 608 8.07 -6.02 14.03
CA SER A 608 9.16 -6.55 13.21
C SER A 608 8.72 -6.91 11.79
N ARG A 609 9.58 -6.62 10.80
CA ARG A 609 9.35 -6.91 9.38
C ARG A 609 10.35 -7.94 8.85
N VAL A 610 10.01 -8.65 7.77
CA VAL A 610 10.94 -9.52 7.05
C VAL A 610 11.58 -8.73 5.93
N ALA A 611 12.91 -8.58 5.98
CA ALA A 611 13.68 -7.83 4.99
C ALA A 611 13.55 -8.45 3.58
N ARG A 612 13.10 -7.66 2.60
CA ARG A 612 12.83 -8.13 1.23
C ARG A 612 14.06 -8.11 0.30
N ARG A 613 15.13 -7.46 0.76
CA ARG A 613 16.40 -7.22 0.06
C ARG A 613 17.55 -7.52 1.01
N HIS A 614 18.70 -7.92 0.48
CA HIS A 614 19.96 -7.79 1.22
C HIS A 614 20.37 -6.32 1.19
N TYR A 615 20.72 -5.73 2.32
CA TYR A 615 21.28 -4.37 2.43
C TYR A 615 22.75 -4.45 2.82
N LEU A 616 23.62 -3.75 2.09
CA LEU A 616 25.07 -3.95 2.12
C LEU A 616 25.86 -2.68 1.75
N MET A 617 27.16 -2.66 2.02
CA MET A 617 28.10 -1.69 1.45
C MET A 617 29.34 -2.34 0.85
N ALA A 618 30.09 -1.58 0.05
CA ALA A 618 31.40 -1.98 -0.43
C ALA A 618 32.47 -1.87 0.68
N THR A 619 33.38 -2.83 0.74
CA THR A 619 34.49 -2.91 1.70
C THR A 619 35.77 -3.40 1.03
N LEU A 620 36.90 -3.31 1.74
CA LEU A 620 38.21 -3.80 1.31
C LEU A 620 38.64 -5.04 2.11
N GLN A 621 38.25 -6.22 1.66
CA GLN A 621 38.66 -7.49 2.28
C GLN A 621 40.10 -7.87 1.90
N PRO A 622 40.82 -8.71 2.69
CA PRO A 622 42.13 -9.24 2.33
C PRO A 622 42.12 -9.88 0.93
N PHE A 623 43.11 -9.60 0.08
CA PHE A 623 43.15 -10.22 -1.23
C PHE A 623 43.41 -11.74 -1.12
N LYS A 624 42.80 -12.53 -2.01
CA LYS A 624 42.90 -13.99 -2.04
C LYS A 624 43.28 -14.41 -3.45
N GLU A 625 44.56 -14.71 -3.62
CA GLU A 625 45.15 -15.20 -4.86
C GLU A 625 44.32 -16.38 -5.41
N GLY A 626 43.97 -16.34 -6.71
CA GLY A 626 43.17 -17.39 -7.37
C GLY A 626 41.66 -17.44 -7.03
N HIS A 627 41.17 -16.62 -6.09
CA HIS A 627 39.72 -16.47 -5.80
C HIS A 627 39.19 -15.09 -6.20
N HIS A 628 39.88 -14.02 -5.80
CA HIS A 628 39.49 -12.65 -6.15
C HIS A 628 39.97 -12.26 -7.57
N PRO A 629 39.17 -11.52 -8.37
CA PRO A 629 39.62 -10.99 -9.65
C PRO A 629 40.79 -10.02 -9.51
N GLU A 630 41.86 -10.21 -10.28
CA GLU A 630 43.08 -9.39 -10.18
C GLU A 630 42.83 -7.89 -10.44
N GLN A 631 41.89 -7.55 -11.32
CA GLN A 631 41.44 -6.16 -11.55
C GLN A 631 40.82 -5.47 -10.31
N TYR A 632 40.48 -6.25 -9.26
CA TYR A 632 39.99 -5.76 -7.98
C TYR A 632 41.09 -5.74 -6.89
N ARG A 633 42.32 -6.19 -7.18
CA ARG A 633 43.47 -6.00 -6.29
C ARG A 633 43.79 -4.52 -6.13
N VAL A 634 44.03 -4.09 -4.90
CA VAL A 634 44.54 -2.75 -4.55
C VAL A 634 45.48 -2.86 -3.34
N PRO A 635 46.60 -2.12 -3.30
CA PRO A 635 47.45 -2.05 -2.12
C PRO A 635 46.75 -1.29 -0.97
N SER A 636 47.09 -1.61 0.27
CA SER A 636 46.62 -0.92 1.48
C SER A 636 47.77 -0.25 2.24
N LEU A 637 47.45 0.66 3.16
CA LEU A 637 48.46 1.38 3.96
C LEU A 637 49.16 0.44 4.96
N ASP A 638 48.53 -0.69 5.31
CA ASP A 638 49.17 -1.78 6.07
C ASP A 638 50.14 -2.66 5.25
N GLY A 639 50.43 -2.30 4.00
CA GLY A 639 51.35 -3.01 3.11
C GLY A 639 50.82 -4.33 2.55
N ARG A 640 49.54 -4.65 2.77
CA ARG A 640 48.90 -5.88 2.26
C ARG A 640 47.93 -5.59 1.12
N ASP A 641 47.81 -6.52 0.19
CA ASP A 641 46.80 -6.44 -0.86
C ASP A 641 45.39 -6.65 -0.33
N ARG A 642 44.45 -5.89 -0.89
CA ARG A 642 43.01 -5.94 -0.62
C ARG A 642 42.23 -6.12 -1.91
N CYS A 643 41.03 -6.66 -1.81
CA CYS A 643 40.05 -6.68 -2.89
C CYS A 643 39.06 -5.52 -2.69
N LYS A 644 38.98 -4.60 -3.66
CA LYS A 644 37.91 -3.58 -3.69
C LYS A 644 36.58 -4.19 -4.15
N TYR A 645 35.48 -3.52 -3.86
CA TYR A 645 34.10 -3.92 -4.19
C TYR A 645 33.59 -5.20 -3.52
N THR A 646 34.35 -5.87 -2.64
CA THR A 646 33.80 -6.95 -1.80
C THR A 646 32.74 -6.40 -0.85
N ARG A 647 31.56 -7.04 -0.76
CA ARG A 647 30.48 -6.58 0.13
C ARG A 647 30.76 -6.80 1.62
N GLN A 648 30.13 -5.98 2.46
CA GLN A 648 29.70 -6.33 3.81
C GLN A 648 28.18 -6.18 3.88
N ILE A 649 27.47 -7.19 4.38
CA ILE A 649 26.01 -7.18 4.54
C ILE A 649 25.67 -6.65 5.94
N PHE A 650 24.67 -5.76 6.03
CA PHE A 650 24.03 -5.34 7.28
C PHE A 650 22.84 -6.25 7.59
N VAL A 651 21.96 -6.41 6.61
CA VAL A 651 20.69 -7.15 6.72
C VAL A 651 20.58 -8.10 5.53
N GLN A 652 20.27 -9.37 5.79
CA GLN A 652 20.07 -10.38 4.75
C GLN A 652 18.60 -10.39 4.28
N LYS A 653 18.36 -10.72 3.02
CA LYS A 653 17.00 -11.04 2.55
C LYS A 653 16.42 -12.20 3.37
N GLY A 654 15.19 -12.06 3.86
CA GLY A 654 14.54 -13.01 4.75
C GLY A 654 14.80 -12.79 6.25
N GLN A 655 15.71 -11.90 6.64
CA GLN A 655 15.97 -11.59 8.06
C GLN A 655 14.79 -10.83 8.69
N ARG A 656 14.35 -11.25 9.89
CA ARG A 656 13.43 -10.45 10.73
C ARG A 656 14.21 -9.26 11.32
N VAL A 657 13.72 -8.04 11.11
CA VAL A 657 14.29 -6.79 11.61
C VAL A 657 13.22 -6.06 12.41
N LYS A 658 13.57 -5.61 13.63
CA LYS A 658 12.66 -4.93 14.55
C LYS A 658 12.56 -3.43 14.22
N ILE A 659 11.34 -2.90 14.17
CA ILE A 659 11.08 -1.51 13.79
C ILE A 659 11.62 -0.56 14.86
N GLY A 660 12.38 0.45 14.40
CA GLY A 660 12.99 1.46 15.26
C GLY A 660 14.26 1.02 15.99
N GLU A 661 14.69 -0.24 15.87
CA GLU A 661 15.99 -0.70 16.38
C GLU A 661 17.03 -0.75 15.24
N PRO A 662 18.17 -0.05 15.37
CA PRO A 662 19.17 -0.01 14.32
C PRO A 662 20.05 -1.27 14.30
N VAL A 663 20.25 -1.83 13.12
CA VAL A 663 21.24 -2.88 12.86
C VAL A 663 22.62 -2.26 12.77
N LYS A 664 23.43 -2.44 13.81
CA LYS A 664 24.82 -1.97 13.88
C LYS A 664 25.77 -2.91 13.14
N VAL A 665 26.65 -2.36 12.31
CA VAL A 665 27.89 -3.02 11.84
C VAL A 665 29.07 -2.09 12.09
N SER A 666 30.15 -2.63 12.66
CA SER A 666 31.38 -1.91 12.95
C SER A 666 32.38 -2.01 11.79
N PHE A 667 33.06 -0.91 11.50
CA PHE A 667 34.02 -0.77 10.42
C PHE A 667 35.28 -0.02 10.90
N PHE A 668 36.31 -0.01 10.05
CA PHE A 668 37.43 0.92 10.19
C PHE A 668 37.91 1.40 8.81
N ARG A 669 38.51 2.59 8.77
CA ARG A 669 39.27 3.12 7.63
C ARG A 669 40.75 3.23 7.98
N GLN A 670 41.61 2.99 7.00
CA GLN A 670 43.03 3.36 7.06
C GLN A 670 43.18 4.76 6.46
N VAL A 671 43.68 5.72 7.24
CA VAL A 671 43.73 7.14 6.88
C VAL A 671 45.16 7.65 6.97
N ALA A 672 45.71 8.18 5.88
CA ALA A 672 47.05 8.75 5.86
C ALA A 672 47.09 10.14 6.54
N PRO A 673 48.23 10.56 7.12
CA PRO A 673 48.42 11.92 7.61
C PRO A 673 48.05 12.98 6.55
N GLY A 674 47.29 14.00 6.95
CA GLY A 674 46.87 15.08 6.05
C GLY A 674 45.79 14.71 5.02
N ALA A 675 45.25 13.48 5.03
CA ALA A 675 44.12 13.12 4.19
C ALA A 675 42.83 13.85 4.62
N THR A 676 41.89 14.02 3.69
CA THR A 676 40.55 14.53 4.02
C THR A 676 39.79 13.55 4.94
N LEU A 677 39.00 14.11 5.85
CA LEU A 677 38.10 13.39 6.75
C LEU A 677 36.63 13.52 6.32
N MET A 678 36.38 14.05 5.12
CA MET A 678 35.07 13.97 4.44
C MET A 678 35.00 12.69 3.63
N TYR A 679 33.94 11.90 3.81
CA TYR A 679 33.72 10.64 3.06
C TYR A 679 32.30 10.53 2.52
N GLU A 680 32.17 9.77 1.43
CA GLU A 680 30.90 9.38 0.83
C GLU A 680 30.88 7.84 0.69
N ASP A 681 29.94 7.19 1.38
CA ASP A 681 29.77 5.74 1.35
C ASP A 681 28.47 5.37 0.66
N VAL A 682 28.54 4.58 -0.41
CA VAL A 682 27.33 4.06 -1.06
C VAL A 682 26.79 2.85 -0.30
N LEU A 683 25.54 2.94 0.13
CA LEU A 683 24.73 1.83 0.62
C LEU A 683 23.93 1.24 -0.55
N TYR A 684 23.96 -0.08 -0.65
CA TYR A 684 23.40 -0.84 -1.77
C TYR A 684 22.34 -1.83 -1.29
N ALA A 685 21.46 -2.25 -2.21
CA ALA A 685 20.52 -3.33 -2.02
C ALA A 685 20.67 -4.42 -3.10
N CYS A 686 20.18 -5.62 -2.82
CA CYS A 686 20.09 -6.72 -3.77
C CYS A 686 18.81 -7.53 -3.56
N ASP A 687 18.04 -7.72 -4.65
CA ASP A 687 16.78 -8.47 -4.66
C ASP A 687 16.96 -10.00 -4.78
N GLU A 688 18.12 -10.47 -5.23
CA GLU A 688 18.46 -11.90 -5.34
C GLU A 688 18.42 -12.62 -3.98
N ASP A 689 18.00 -13.89 -3.96
CA ASP A 689 18.05 -14.73 -2.75
C ASP A 689 19.49 -14.94 -2.28
N VAL A 690 20.40 -15.23 -3.22
CA VAL A 690 21.85 -15.23 -2.98
C VAL A 690 22.45 -13.97 -3.58
N CYS A 691 22.59 -12.93 -2.77
CA CYS A 691 23.27 -11.69 -3.20
C CYS A 691 24.71 -11.99 -3.69
N PRO A 692 25.20 -11.35 -4.78
CA PRO A 692 26.56 -11.52 -5.30
C PRO A 692 27.67 -11.10 -4.32
N GLU A 693 28.91 -11.57 -4.54
CA GLU A 693 30.10 -11.25 -3.72
C GLU A 693 30.62 -9.81 -3.91
N TYR A 694 30.48 -9.25 -5.12
CA TYR A 694 31.07 -7.96 -5.52
C TYR A 694 30.00 -6.92 -5.87
N THR A 695 30.10 -5.70 -5.34
CA THR A 695 29.15 -4.59 -5.57
C THR A 695 29.19 -4.02 -7.00
N LYS A 696 29.99 -4.58 -7.90
CA LYS A 696 29.98 -4.31 -9.35
C LYS A 696 29.13 -5.31 -10.16
N ASP A 697 28.52 -6.30 -9.51
CA ASP A 697 27.49 -7.13 -10.16
C ASP A 697 26.23 -6.29 -10.46
N PRO A 698 25.69 -6.29 -11.69
CA PRO A 698 24.57 -5.42 -12.08
C PRO A 698 23.25 -5.71 -11.35
N ARG A 699 23.15 -6.80 -10.58
CA ARG A 699 22.01 -7.14 -9.72
C ARG A 699 22.02 -6.40 -8.38
N ILE A 700 23.18 -5.87 -7.98
CA ILE A 700 23.32 -4.99 -6.81
C ILE A 700 23.02 -3.55 -7.27
N LYS A 701 22.16 -2.85 -6.54
CA LYS A 701 21.69 -1.48 -6.84
C LYS A 701 22.11 -0.50 -5.76
N GLU A 702 22.48 0.71 -6.14
CA GLU A 702 22.75 1.80 -5.21
C GLU A 702 21.42 2.32 -4.64
N VAL A 703 21.36 2.55 -3.32
CA VAL A 703 20.16 3.04 -2.61
C VAL A 703 20.35 4.48 -2.17
N VAL A 704 21.47 4.78 -1.52
CA VAL A 704 21.80 6.10 -1.00
C VAL A 704 23.31 6.25 -0.78
N THR A 705 23.80 7.49 -0.87
CA THR A 705 25.14 7.87 -0.42
C THR A 705 25.06 8.47 0.98
N LEU A 706 25.82 7.89 1.92
CA LEU A 706 26.04 8.39 3.27
C LEU A 706 27.26 9.31 3.27
N THR A 707 27.02 10.62 3.27
CA THR A 707 28.09 11.61 3.45
C THR A 707 28.40 11.79 4.95
N SER A 708 29.68 11.75 5.31
CA SER A 708 30.16 11.84 6.70
C SER A 708 31.29 12.86 6.85
N ASP A 709 31.21 13.67 7.90
CA ASP A 709 32.19 14.69 8.29
C ASP A 709 32.92 14.25 9.57
N LEU A 710 34.10 13.66 9.41
CA LEU A 710 34.99 13.30 10.52
C LEU A 710 36.00 14.42 10.86
N SER A 711 35.93 15.59 10.23
CA SER A 711 36.92 16.68 10.40
C SER A 711 36.96 17.29 11.80
N ARG A 712 35.93 17.04 12.60
CA ARG A 712 35.80 17.44 14.01
C ARG A 712 36.64 16.59 14.96
N LYS A 713 37.11 15.42 14.51
CA LYS A 713 38.01 14.54 15.24
C LYS A 713 39.46 14.87 14.92
N ASN A 714 40.34 14.83 15.91
CA ASN A 714 41.77 15.01 15.72
C ASN A 714 42.42 13.66 15.38
N LEU A 715 42.86 13.49 14.12
CA LEU A 715 43.36 12.20 13.62
C LEU A 715 44.47 11.58 14.49
N GLU A 716 45.33 12.41 15.07
CA GLU A 716 46.52 11.98 15.82
C GLU A 716 46.25 11.62 17.28
N LYS A 717 45.19 12.19 17.88
CA LYS A 717 44.82 12.01 19.29
C LYS A 717 43.70 10.99 19.48
N ASP A 718 42.78 10.92 18.53
CA ASP A 718 41.51 10.23 18.70
C ASP A 718 41.55 8.76 18.19
N PHE A 719 42.61 8.38 17.46
CA PHE A 719 42.67 7.10 16.73
C PHE A 719 43.99 6.35 16.86
N GLU A 720 43.94 5.04 16.64
CA GLU A 720 45.10 4.14 16.67
C GLU A 720 46.08 4.48 15.53
N ARG A 721 47.24 5.03 15.89
CA ARG A 721 48.39 5.21 14.99
C ARG A 721 49.00 3.86 14.65
N MET A 722 49.26 3.65 13.36
CA MET A 722 49.91 2.50 12.78
C MET A 722 51.15 2.95 12.02
N ASP A 723 52.32 2.37 12.33
CA ASP A 723 53.56 2.62 11.60
C ASP A 723 53.99 1.36 10.85
N THR A 724 54.32 1.51 9.56
CA THR A 724 54.68 0.41 8.65
C THR A 724 55.86 0.82 7.75
N PRO A 725 56.52 -0.13 7.06
CA PRO A 725 57.53 0.19 6.05
C PRO A 725 57.04 1.09 4.91
N GLN A 726 55.72 1.18 4.70
CA GLN A 726 55.06 2.02 3.70
C GLN A 726 54.74 3.43 4.23
N GLY A 727 54.85 3.66 5.55
CA GLY A 727 54.60 4.94 6.21
C GLY A 727 53.71 4.83 7.45
N THR A 728 53.40 5.97 8.05
CA THR A 728 52.42 6.11 9.14
C THR A 728 51.00 6.25 8.57
N PHE A 729 50.02 5.61 9.19
CA PHE A 729 48.59 5.85 8.97
C PHE A 729 47.81 5.69 10.28
N TYR A 730 46.52 6.01 10.27
CA TYR A 730 45.64 5.91 11.43
C TYR A 730 44.44 5.01 11.13
N ARG A 731 43.97 4.26 12.13
CA ARG A 731 42.74 3.47 12.03
C ARG A 731 41.56 4.21 12.66
N VAL A 732 40.74 4.78 11.79
CA VAL A 732 39.49 5.44 12.16
C VAL A 732 38.42 4.38 12.29
N TYR A 733 38.10 3.97 13.52
CA TYR A 733 37.02 3.03 13.84
C TYR A 733 35.69 3.76 13.95
N PHE A 734 34.64 3.22 13.33
CA PHE A 734 33.29 3.78 13.35
C PHE A 734 32.25 2.67 13.23
N ASP A 735 31.06 2.94 13.76
CA ASP A 735 29.88 2.12 13.56
C ASP A 735 28.98 2.74 12.49
N ILE A 736 28.31 1.90 11.71
CA ILE A 736 27.14 2.32 10.94
C ILE A 736 25.91 1.63 11.51
N TYR A 737 24.93 2.44 11.88
CA TYR A 737 23.65 2.04 12.44
C TYR A 737 22.58 2.16 11.34
N LEU A 738 21.99 1.03 10.93
CA LEU A 738 20.97 0.97 9.87
C LEU A 738 19.58 0.66 10.45
N THR A 739 18.66 1.63 10.38
CA THR A 739 17.25 1.46 10.74
C THR A 739 16.40 1.31 9.49
N LEU A 740 15.58 0.25 9.44
CA LEU A 740 14.62 -0.02 8.37
C LEU A 740 13.19 0.12 8.93
N ASP A 741 12.52 1.22 8.62
CA ASP A 741 11.16 1.51 9.11
C ASP A 741 10.19 1.73 7.95
N GLY A 742 9.91 0.63 7.21
CA GLY A 742 8.82 0.44 6.22
C GLY A 742 8.78 1.39 5.02
N SER A 743 8.60 2.67 5.32
CA SER A 743 8.59 3.85 4.43
C SER A 743 9.91 4.65 4.43
N GLU A 744 10.82 4.38 5.37
CA GLU A 744 12.15 5.02 5.42
C GLU A 744 13.30 4.03 5.66
N PHE A 745 14.45 4.35 5.06
CA PHE A 745 15.77 3.76 5.31
C PHE A 745 16.64 4.85 5.93
N ASN A 746 17.12 4.63 7.15
CA ASN A 746 17.90 5.62 7.89
C ASN A 746 19.25 5.00 8.27
N ALA A 747 20.36 5.64 7.88
CA ALA A 747 21.70 5.20 8.24
C ALA A 747 22.50 6.33 8.89
N GLU A 748 23.12 6.03 10.03
CA GLU A 748 23.97 6.95 10.79
C GLU A 748 25.39 6.39 10.91
N LEU A 749 26.41 7.20 10.61
CA LEU A 749 27.81 6.90 10.93
C LEU A 749 28.16 7.51 12.29
N VAL A 750 28.56 6.66 13.24
CA VAL A 750 28.88 7.02 14.62
C VAL A 750 30.34 6.73 14.91
N CYS A 751 31.06 7.73 15.42
CA CYS A 751 32.48 7.64 15.76
C CYS A 751 32.68 8.06 17.22
N GLN A 752 33.17 7.13 18.05
CA GLN A 752 33.35 7.34 19.50
C GLN A 752 32.07 7.84 20.22
N GLY A 753 30.89 7.39 19.78
CA GLY A 753 29.59 7.80 20.34
C GLY A 753 29.00 9.10 19.77
N GLU A 754 29.72 9.83 18.92
CA GLU A 754 29.20 11.02 18.22
C GLU A 754 28.74 10.68 16.80
N VAL A 755 27.61 11.24 16.36
CA VAL A 755 27.09 11.06 15.00
C VAL A 755 27.83 12.01 14.05
N MET A 756 28.61 11.44 13.12
CA MET A 756 29.48 12.18 12.19
C MET A 756 28.89 12.25 10.77
N GLY A 757 27.96 11.35 10.44
CA GLY A 757 27.25 11.32 9.17
C GLY A 757 25.84 10.79 9.35
N ARG A 758 24.89 11.30 8.55
CA ARG A 758 23.50 10.84 8.49
C ARG A 758 23.04 10.85 7.05
N CYS A 759 22.43 9.76 6.59
CA CYS A 759 21.56 9.79 5.41
C CYS A 759 20.20 9.15 5.73
N SER A 760 19.16 9.97 5.61
CA SER A 760 17.77 9.53 5.57
C SER A 760 17.40 9.31 4.11
N ALA A 761 17.42 8.06 3.67
CA ALA A 761 16.87 7.69 2.39
C ALA A 761 15.38 7.39 2.57
N ARG A 762 14.53 8.30 2.10
CA ARG A 762 13.23 7.87 1.61
C ARG A 762 13.47 7.11 0.32
N PHE A 763 13.54 5.79 0.47
CA PHE A 763 13.33 4.75 -0.52
C PHE A 763 13.01 5.32 -1.92
N ARG A 764 14.05 5.42 -2.77
CA ARG A 764 14.03 6.04 -4.11
C ARG A 764 13.68 5.06 -5.23
#